data_AF-A0A7K7YPQ3-F1
#
_entry.id   AF-A0A7K7YPQ3-F1
#
_cell.length_a   1.000
_cell.length_b   1.000
_cell.length_c   1.000
_cell.angle_alpha   90.00
_cell.angle_beta   90.00
_cell.angle_gamma   90.00
#
_symmetry.space_group_name_H-M   'P 1'
#
loop_
_entity.id
_entity.type
_entity.pdbx_description
1 polymer ?
#
loop_
_entity_poly.entity_id
_entity_poly.type
_entity_poly.pdbx_seq_one_letter_code
_entity_poly.pdbx_strand_id
1 'polypeptide(L)'
;YQGLVCAQPCPPGTFGINCSQDCPCHNGGHCDPVTGKCLCAAGYIGDRCQEECPIGTYGFQCTQTCDCQNGAKCYHVNGACICEPGFKGIHCQDRMCPEGFYGLKCNKRCPCNVTNTLSCHPLSGECSCKAGWAGLYCNETCPVGYYGEGCQEPCPCHNGADCDSISGSCICAPGFMGDDCTIPCTAGTYGTNCSLVCNCKNNGTCSPVDGLCYCKEGWQGVDCSIPCSSGSWGLNCNQTCSCSNGASCRPADGFCLCSPGWQGDFCDQPCPDGTYGLNCSERCDCNHADGCDPVTGYCCCLAGWTGIHCDNICTQGRWGPNCSISCSCENGGSCSPEDGTCDCAPGYRGPLCQRICPPGFYGHHCSQPCPQCVHSNGPCHHVSGHCDCLPGFSGPLCNQVCPSGRFGKDCAQVCPCTENGTCNPIDGSCQCFPGWIGMDCSQTCPTGFWGPDCFHSCNCHNGALCSPYDGECRCTHGWTGLYCTQRCPAAFYGKNCANVCQCQNGADCDHITGQCTCRTGFTGKQCEQKCSPGTFGYGCKQLCECMNNATCDHVTGTCYCSPGFKGIRCDQAALMMEELNPYTKISPALGSERHSVGAIIGIIILLLIIMVLLALFVWYRRKQKEKGHDMPSVSYTPAMRMTNTDYSLSGACGMDRRQNTYIMEKSFKDYMKESVCSSSTCSLNSSENPYATIKDPPILTCKHSESSYVEMKSPGHRESPYSEMPTSSTANKNIYEVEPTVSIVQDGRSRSASYLQNPYDLPRNSHIPGHYDLLPMRHSPTHGPSWDKQS
;
A
#
# COMPACT_ATOMS: atom_id res chain seq x y z
N TYR A 1 -8.92 121.09 -91.27
CA TYR A 1 -9.51 121.94 -92.32
C TYR A 1 -9.79 123.34 -91.79
N GLN A 2 -9.73 124.36 -92.66
CA GLN A 2 -9.91 125.78 -92.31
C GLN A 2 -10.88 126.49 -93.28
N GLY A 3 -11.38 127.67 -92.86
CA GLY A 3 -12.25 128.55 -93.64
C GLY A 3 -13.74 128.42 -93.29
N LEU A 4 -14.55 129.43 -93.65
CA LEU A 4 -15.98 129.54 -93.30
C LEU A 4 -16.86 128.35 -93.74
N VAL A 5 -16.39 127.55 -94.70
CA VAL A 5 -17.05 126.32 -95.20
C VAL A 5 -16.13 125.09 -95.12
N CYS A 6 -15.09 125.15 -94.28
CA CYS A 6 -14.16 124.05 -93.97
C CYS A 6 -13.53 123.32 -95.18
N ALA A 7 -13.33 124.02 -96.31
CA ALA A 7 -13.01 123.39 -97.59
C ALA A 7 -11.49 123.20 -97.87
N GLN A 8 -10.58 123.82 -97.11
CA GLN A 8 -9.13 123.68 -97.34
C GLN A 8 -8.44 122.86 -96.24
N PRO A 9 -7.53 121.91 -96.58
CA PRO A 9 -6.78 121.12 -95.62
C PRO A 9 -5.77 121.99 -94.86
N CYS A 10 -5.24 121.47 -93.75
CA CYS A 10 -4.30 122.20 -92.90
C CYS A 10 -2.89 122.28 -93.51
N PRO A 11 -2.13 123.36 -93.23
CA PRO A 11 -0.74 123.46 -93.66
C PRO A 11 0.12 122.39 -92.97
N PRO A 12 1.20 121.91 -93.64
CA PRO A 12 2.03 120.82 -93.13
C PRO A 12 2.53 121.07 -91.70
N GLY A 13 2.38 120.08 -90.83
CA GLY A 13 2.73 120.18 -89.41
C GLY A 13 1.59 120.66 -88.50
N THR A 14 0.37 120.87 -89.01
CA THR A 14 -0.83 121.18 -88.20
C THR A 14 -2.04 120.34 -88.60
N PHE A 15 -2.98 120.11 -87.69
CA PHE A 15 -4.19 119.30 -87.93
C PHE A 15 -5.44 119.80 -87.19
N GLY A 16 -6.58 119.17 -87.48
CA GLY A 16 -7.83 119.35 -86.76
C GLY A 16 -8.74 120.48 -87.29
N ILE A 17 -9.69 120.90 -86.45
CA ILE A 17 -10.64 121.98 -86.77
C ILE A 17 -9.90 123.33 -86.69
N ASN A 18 -9.97 124.13 -87.75
CA ASN A 18 -9.20 125.38 -87.90
C ASN A 18 -7.68 125.22 -87.74
N CYS A 19 -7.15 124.00 -87.84
CA CYS A 19 -5.72 123.71 -87.83
C CYS A 19 -5.00 124.13 -86.52
N SER A 20 -5.73 124.06 -85.40
CA SER A 20 -5.29 124.60 -84.10
C SER A 20 -4.43 123.65 -83.26
N GLN A 21 -3.95 122.54 -83.81
CA GLN A 21 -3.10 121.57 -83.12
C GLN A 21 -1.85 121.27 -83.94
N ASP A 22 -0.68 121.36 -83.31
CA ASP A 22 0.61 121.01 -83.92
C ASP A 22 0.74 119.49 -84.07
N CYS A 23 1.40 119.06 -85.13
CA CYS A 23 1.54 117.68 -85.56
C CYS A 23 3.02 117.31 -85.73
N PRO A 24 3.76 117.08 -84.62
CA PRO A 24 5.22 117.13 -84.64
C PRO A 24 5.78 115.72 -84.86
N CYS A 25 5.64 115.25 -86.09
CA CYS A 25 6.17 113.97 -86.57
C CYS A 25 7.70 114.05 -86.76
N HIS A 26 8.41 112.99 -86.37
CA HIS A 26 9.86 112.87 -86.50
C HIS A 26 10.27 112.04 -87.72
N ASN A 27 11.57 112.00 -88.00
CA ASN A 27 12.20 111.10 -88.98
C ASN A 27 11.56 111.09 -90.38
N GLY A 28 11.10 112.26 -90.85
CA GLY A 28 10.46 112.41 -92.16
C GLY A 28 9.01 111.91 -92.24
N GLY A 29 8.38 111.54 -91.12
CA GLY A 29 6.98 111.14 -91.08
C GLY A 29 6.02 112.25 -91.49
N HIS A 30 4.98 111.90 -92.24
CA HIS A 30 3.97 112.83 -92.75
C HIS A 30 2.76 112.91 -91.82
N CYS A 31 2.33 114.11 -91.45
CA CYS A 31 1.12 114.31 -90.67
C CYS A 31 -0.15 114.17 -91.53
N ASP A 32 -1.14 113.41 -91.07
CA ASP A 32 -2.52 113.51 -91.55
C ASP A 32 -3.14 114.85 -91.08
N PRO A 33 -3.48 115.79 -92.00
CA PRO A 33 -4.02 117.11 -91.64
C PRO A 33 -5.46 117.09 -91.09
N VAL A 34 -6.09 115.91 -91.04
CA VAL A 34 -7.42 115.68 -90.49
C VAL A 34 -7.33 115.04 -89.11
N THR A 35 -6.61 113.92 -88.98
CA THR A 35 -6.56 113.14 -87.72
C THR A 35 -5.38 113.48 -86.81
N GLY A 36 -4.33 114.11 -87.32
CA GLY A 36 -3.09 114.37 -86.57
C GLY A 36 -2.17 113.15 -86.39
N LYS A 37 -2.52 112.00 -86.99
CA LYS A 37 -1.68 110.81 -86.93
C LYS A 37 -0.47 110.96 -87.86
N CYS A 38 0.71 110.58 -87.37
CA CYS A 38 1.92 110.53 -88.18
C CYS A 38 1.98 109.22 -89.00
N LEU A 39 2.24 109.34 -90.30
CA LEU A 39 2.57 108.25 -91.22
C LEU A 39 4.09 108.18 -91.36
N CYS A 40 4.69 107.15 -90.76
CA CYS A 40 6.14 107.06 -90.61
C CYS A 40 6.88 106.66 -91.89
N ALA A 41 8.09 107.20 -92.06
CA ALA A 41 9.01 106.73 -93.08
C ALA A 41 9.43 105.28 -92.82
N ALA A 42 9.91 104.58 -93.84
CA ALA A 42 10.41 103.21 -93.70
C ALA A 42 11.56 103.15 -92.67
N GLY A 43 11.51 102.16 -91.78
CA GLY A 43 12.45 101.98 -90.68
C GLY A 43 12.09 102.67 -89.37
N TYR A 44 10.95 103.36 -89.29
CA TYR A 44 10.50 104.08 -88.10
C TYR A 44 9.05 103.75 -87.70
N ILE A 45 8.79 103.80 -86.40
CA ILE A 45 7.52 103.45 -85.75
C ILE A 45 7.27 104.33 -84.50
N GLY A 46 6.18 104.05 -83.77
CA GLY A 46 5.68 104.89 -82.69
C GLY A 46 4.76 106.01 -83.20
N ASP A 47 3.87 106.53 -82.35
CA ASP A 47 2.78 107.44 -82.76
C ASP A 47 3.24 108.76 -83.41
N ARG A 48 4.49 109.16 -83.19
CA ARG A 48 5.15 110.33 -83.81
C ARG A 48 6.41 109.97 -84.58
N CYS A 49 6.58 108.69 -84.94
CA CYS A 49 7.69 108.17 -85.76
C CYS A 49 9.08 108.33 -85.12
N GLN A 50 9.14 108.30 -83.79
CA GLN A 50 10.33 108.55 -82.99
C GLN A 50 11.22 107.31 -82.78
N GLU A 51 10.69 106.10 -82.94
CA GLU A 51 11.39 104.83 -82.69
C GLU A 51 11.87 104.20 -83.99
N GLU A 52 13.01 103.51 -83.96
CA GLU A 52 13.45 102.61 -85.04
C GLU A 52 12.69 101.27 -84.97
N CYS A 53 12.67 100.51 -86.07
CA CYS A 53 12.03 99.19 -86.06
C CYS A 53 12.68 98.22 -85.04
N PRO A 54 11.88 97.43 -84.30
CA PRO A 54 12.40 96.39 -83.40
C PRO A 54 13.38 95.43 -84.08
N ILE A 55 14.38 94.97 -83.33
CA ILE A 55 15.41 94.04 -83.82
C ILE A 55 14.74 92.81 -84.46
N GLY A 56 15.09 92.55 -85.73
CA GLY A 56 14.46 91.50 -86.54
C GLY A 56 13.31 91.97 -87.43
N THR A 57 12.99 93.27 -87.47
CA THR A 57 11.97 93.86 -88.36
C THR A 57 12.47 95.11 -89.08
N TYR A 58 11.90 95.41 -90.25
CA TYR A 58 12.28 96.55 -91.09
C TYR A 58 11.16 97.09 -91.98
N GLY A 59 11.44 98.22 -92.64
CA GLY A 59 10.61 98.78 -93.70
C GLY A 59 9.45 99.65 -93.22
N PHE A 60 8.47 99.90 -94.09
CA PHE A 60 7.29 100.71 -93.73
C PHE A 60 6.44 99.99 -92.68
N GLN A 61 6.12 100.70 -91.59
CA GLN A 61 5.44 100.17 -90.40
C GLN A 61 6.12 98.93 -89.77
N CYS A 62 7.41 98.69 -90.05
CA CYS A 62 8.18 97.55 -89.54
C CYS A 62 7.55 96.18 -89.85
N THR A 63 6.80 96.09 -90.95
CA THR A 63 6.00 94.91 -91.32
C THR A 63 6.80 93.77 -91.96
N GLN A 64 8.07 94.00 -92.29
CA GLN A 64 8.93 93.01 -92.95
C GLN A 64 9.89 92.40 -91.95
N THR A 65 9.91 91.08 -91.83
CA THR A 65 10.84 90.34 -90.95
C THR A 65 12.22 90.23 -91.61
N CYS A 66 13.28 90.40 -90.82
CA CYS A 66 14.65 90.31 -91.30
C CYS A 66 15.10 88.86 -91.47
N ASP A 67 15.29 88.43 -92.72
CA ASP A 67 15.93 87.16 -93.05
C ASP A 67 17.47 87.31 -92.96
N CYS A 68 18.00 87.20 -91.74
CA CYS A 68 19.44 87.26 -91.47
C CYS A 68 19.86 86.03 -90.65
N GLN A 69 20.85 85.29 -91.14
CA GLN A 69 21.33 84.03 -90.56
C GLN A 69 22.57 84.24 -89.67
N ASN A 70 22.97 83.20 -88.94
CA ASN A 70 24.18 83.18 -88.11
C ASN A 70 24.27 84.34 -87.09
N GLY A 71 23.12 84.74 -86.52
CA GLY A 71 23.03 85.81 -85.51
C GLY A 71 23.12 87.25 -86.05
N ALA A 72 23.22 87.43 -87.36
CA ALA A 72 23.34 88.74 -88.01
C ALA A 72 22.12 89.65 -87.79
N LYS A 73 22.37 90.96 -87.69
CA LYS A 73 21.35 91.99 -87.46
C LYS A 73 21.02 92.72 -88.76
N CYS A 74 19.79 93.17 -88.94
CA CYS A 74 19.39 93.94 -90.12
C CYS A 74 19.43 95.47 -89.89
N TYR A 75 19.58 96.23 -90.98
CA TYR A 75 19.24 97.65 -91.00
C TYR A 75 17.72 97.85 -90.97
N HIS A 76 17.22 98.50 -89.92
CA HIS A 76 15.79 98.81 -89.72
C HIS A 76 15.09 99.47 -90.93
N VAL A 77 15.79 100.28 -91.75
CA VAL A 77 15.19 100.95 -92.92
C VAL A 77 14.87 99.99 -94.08
N ASN A 78 15.80 99.09 -94.43
CA ASN A 78 15.78 98.35 -95.70
C ASN A 78 16.04 96.85 -95.59
N GLY A 79 16.22 96.32 -94.37
CA GLY A 79 16.35 94.88 -94.10
C GLY A 79 17.71 94.26 -94.43
N ALA A 80 18.65 95.02 -95.02
CA ALA A 80 19.95 94.49 -95.40
C ALA A 80 20.74 94.00 -94.16
N CYS A 81 21.35 92.82 -94.24
CA CYS A 81 21.99 92.18 -93.10
C CYS A 81 23.43 92.69 -92.85
N ILE A 82 23.72 92.96 -91.59
CA ILE A 82 25.02 93.28 -91.01
C ILE A 82 25.56 91.97 -90.41
N CYS A 83 26.49 91.33 -91.11
CA CYS A 83 26.97 90.01 -90.74
C CYS A 83 27.87 90.03 -89.50
N GLU A 84 27.65 89.08 -88.60
CA GLU A 84 28.55 88.88 -87.47
C GLU A 84 29.96 88.43 -87.96
N PRO A 85 31.05 88.81 -87.28
CA PRO A 85 32.40 88.66 -87.79
C PRO A 85 32.80 87.22 -88.11
N GLY A 86 32.85 86.89 -89.41
CA GLY A 86 33.15 85.55 -89.92
C GLY A 86 32.15 85.02 -90.95
N PHE A 87 31.02 85.72 -91.13
CA PHE A 87 29.99 85.40 -92.12
C PHE A 87 29.87 86.50 -93.20
N LYS A 88 29.29 86.16 -94.34
CA LYS A 88 29.11 87.01 -95.52
C LYS A 88 27.86 86.57 -96.32
N GLY A 89 27.61 87.22 -97.44
CA GLY A 89 26.42 86.97 -98.27
C GLY A 89 25.25 87.87 -97.85
N ILE A 90 24.24 87.99 -98.73
CA ILE A 90 23.14 88.95 -98.58
C ILE A 90 22.27 88.73 -97.33
N HIS A 91 22.21 87.49 -96.84
CA HIS A 91 21.50 87.06 -95.62
C HIS A 91 22.49 86.57 -94.55
N CYS A 92 23.79 86.85 -94.70
CA CYS A 92 24.86 86.37 -93.83
C CYS A 92 24.94 84.84 -93.71
N GLN A 93 24.46 84.13 -94.74
CA GLN A 93 24.39 82.67 -94.82
C GLN A 93 25.74 82.01 -95.10
N ASP A 94 26.64 82.71 -95.82
CA ASP A 94 27.89 82.14 -96.27
C ASP A 94 28.97 82.27 -95.17
N ARG A 95 29.64 81.17 -94.84
CA ARG A 95 30.85 81.22 -94.02
C ARG A 95 31.99 81.90 -94.80
N MET A 96 32.78 82.74 -94.13
CA MET A 96 33.97 83.34 -94.75
C MET A 96 35.03 82.29 -95.07
N CYS A 97 35.15 81.26 -94.21
CA CYS A 97 36.09 80.15 -94.34
C CYS A 97 35.38 78.80 -94.59
N PRO A 98 36.01 77.85 -95.30
CA PRO A 98 35.51 76.49 -95.44
C PRO A 98 35.42 75.75 -94.09
N GLU A 99 34.61 74.68 -94.05
CA GLU A 99 34.46 73.88 -92.84
C GLU A 99 35.78 73.33 -92.27
N GLY A 100 35.91 73.40 -90.95
CA GLY A 100 37.13 73.05 -90.22
C GLY A 100 38.28 74.06 -90.31
N PHE A 101 38.09 75.24 -90.94
CA PHE A 101 39.09 76.32 -91.01
C PHE A 101 38.55 77.65 -90.49
N TYR A 102 39.43 78.49 -89.94
CA TYR A 102 39.06 79.77 -89.33
C TYR A 102 40.08 80.90 -89.50
N GLY A 103 39.63 82.11 -89.18
CA GLY A 103 40.44 83.32 -89.07
C GLY A 103 40.48 84.18 -90.34
N LEU A 104 41.01 85.41 -90.24
CA LEU A 104 41.01 86.44 -91.30
C LEU A 104 41.60 86.02 -92.67
N LYS A 105 42.34 84.90 -92.73
CA LYS A 105 42.90 84.33 -93.97
C LYS A 105 42.53 82.84 -94.17
N CYS A 106 41.62 82.30 -93.35
CA CYS A 106 41.17 80.90 -93.38
C CYS A 106 42.29 79.86 -93.37
N ASN A 107 43.45 80.22 -92.82
CA ASN A 107 44.69 79.43 -92.87
C ASN A 107 44.99 78.69 -91.56
N LYS A 108 44.12 78.80 -90.55
CA LYS A 108 44.17 78.01 -89.32
C LYS A 108 43.12 76.90 -89.39
N ARG A 109 43.50 75.66 -89.06
CA ARG A 109 42.53 74.58 -88.82
C ARG A 109 41.91 74.77 -87.44
N CYS A 110 40.61 74.55 -87.30
CA CYS A 110 39.92 74.59 -86.02
C CYS A 110 40.55 73.60 -85.02
N PRO A 111 40.77 74.00 -83.75
CA PRO A 111 41.43 73.18 -82.73
C PRO A 111 40.51 72.11 -82.10
N CYS A 112 39.24 72.08 -82.51
CA CYS A 112 38.17 71.27 -81.94
C CYS A 112 38.30 69.77 -82.29
N ASN A 113 37.79 68.89 -81.42
CA ASN A 113 37.72 67.46 -81.67
C ASN A 113 36.73 67.12 -82.79
N VAL A 114 37.20 66.54 -83.89
CA VAL A 114 36.41 66.28 -85.11
C VAL A 114 35.25 65.30 -84.93
N THR A 115 35.25 64.41 -83.93
CA THR A 115 34.09 63.53 -83.67
C THR A 115 33.04 64.21 -82.79
N ASN A 116 33.48 65.02 -81.84
CA ASN A 116 32.66 65.52 -80.73
C ASN A 116 32.19 66.97 -80.92
N THR A 117 32.71 67.68 -81.91
CA THR A 117 32.31 69.05 -82.27
C THR A 117 31.16 69.03 -83.28
N LEU A 118 30.14 69.85 -83.08
CA LEU A 118 29.07 70.10 -84.04
C LEU A 118 29.53 71.07 -85.15
N SER A 119 30.06 72.23 -84.77
CA SER A 119 30.67 73.19 -85.69
C SER A 119 31.77 74.03 -85.03
N CYS A 120 32.56 74.71 -85.85
CA CYS A 120 33.58 75.67 -85.42
C CYS A 120 33.24 77.07 -85.95
N HIS A 121 33.46 78.12 -85.17
CA HIS A 121 33.17 79.50 -85.57
C HIS A 121 34.22 80.04 -86.56
N PRO A 122 33.83 80.51 -87.77
CA PRO A 122 34.75 80.75 -88.89
C PRO A 122 35.76 81.89 -88.70
N LEU A 123 35.61 82.76 -87.70
CA LEU A 123 36.62 83.80 -87.40
C LEU A 123 37.42 83.54 -86.12
N SER A 124 36.78 83.10 -85.03
CA SER A 124 37.44 82.92 -83.72
C SER A 124 38.10 81.54 -83.56
N GLY A 125 37.57 80.50 -84.23
CA GLY A 125 38.03 79.11 -84.05
C GLY A 125 37.42 78.41 -82.83
N GLU A 126 36.41 79.02 -82.23
CA GLU A 126 35.64 78.51 -81.09
C GLU A 126 34.77 77.30 -81.48
N CYS A 127 34.52 76.40 -80.54
CA CYS A 127 34.00 75.06 -80.78
C CYS A 127 32.62 74.85 -80.15
N SER A 128 31.60 74.55 -80.95
CA SER A 128 30.28 74.11 -80.47
C SER A 128 30.31 72.59 -80.28
N CYS A 129 30.10 72.09 -79.06
CA CYS A 129 30.27 70.67 -78.71
C CYS A 129 28.95 69.90 -78.74
N LYS A 130 28.93 68.70 -79.34
CA LYS A 130 27.75 67.83 -79.40
C LYS A 130 27.27 67.40 -78.00
N ALA A 131 26.02 66.96 -77.92
CA ALA A 131 25.45 66.43 -76.69
C ALA A 131 26.34 65.36 -76.01
N GLY A 132 26.51 65.49 -74.69
CA GLY A 132 27.43 64.67 -73.89
C GLY A 132 28.86 65.22 -73.77
N TRP A 133 29.23 66.29 -74.51
CA TRP A 133 30.60 66.80 -74.57
C TRP A 133 30.73 68.29 -74.26
N ALA A 134 31.80 68.63 -73.54
CA ALA A 134 32.16 69.96 -73.05
C ALA A 134 33.67 70.25 -73.22
N GLY A 135 34.10 71.39 -72.66
CA GLY A 135 35.46 71.89 -72.71
C GLY A 135 35.77 72.64 -74.01
N LEU A 136 36.77 73.53 -73.96
CA LEU A 136 37.12 74.48 -75.04
C LEU A 136 37.38 73.84 -76.42
N TYR A 137 37.68 72.54 -76.46
CA TYR A 137 37.98 71.77 -77.66
C TYR A 137 37.07 70.53 -77.84
N CYS A 138 35.97 70.41 -77.09
CA CYS A 138 35.04 69.27 -77.11
C CYS A 138 35.69 67.91 -76.79
N ASN A 139 36.60 67.88 -75.82
CA ASN A 139 37.36 66.69 -75.41
C ASN A 139 36.93 66.12 -74.04
N GLU A 140 36.12 66.85 -73.27
CA GLU A 140 35.67 66.45 -71.93
C GLU A 140 34.21 65.99 -72.03
N THR A 141 33.80 65.02 -71.21
CA THR A 141 32.37 64.68 -71.06
C THR A 141 31.66 65.77 -70.27
N CYS A 142 30.32 65.78 -70.25
CA CYS A 142 29.58 66.72 -69.39
C CYS A 142 30.03 66.62 -67.91
N PRO A 143 30.11 67.76 -67.20
CA PRO A 143 30.29 67.76 -65.76
C PRO A 143 29.03 67.20 -65.07
N VAL A 144 29.22 66.58 -63.89
CA VAL A 144 28.12 65.96 -63.14
C VAL A 144 26.96 66.94 -62.90
N GLY A 145 25.73 66.48 -63.17
CA GLY A 145 24.53 67.31 -63.07
C GLY A 145 24.23 68.18 -64.30
N TYR A 146 24.92 68.00 -65.43
CA TYR A 146 24.61 68.67 -66.70
C TYR A 146 24.58 67.70 -67.89
N TYR A 147 23.77 68.01 -68.90
CA TYR A 147 23.59 67.20 -70.12
C TYR A 147 23.33 68.07 -71.36
N GLY A 148 23.17 67.44 -72.52
CA GLY A 148 22.77 68.11 -73.76
C GLY A 148 23.92 68.82 -74.48
N GLU A 149 23.60 69.60 -75.53
CA GLU A 149 24.61 70.25 -76.38
C GLU A 149 25.44 71.26 -75.59
N GLY A 150 26.78 71.16 -75.68
CA GLY A 150 27.72 71.93 -74.86
C GLY A 150 27.56 71.75 -73.35
N CYS A 151 26.77 70.77 -72.91
CA CYS A 151 26.41 70.50 -71.51
C CYS A 151 25.78 71.72 -70.80
N GLN A 152 24.90 72.44 -71.50
CA GLN A 152 24.27 73.67 -71.00
C GLN A 152 23.01 73.41 -70.16
N GLU A 153 22.37 72.25 -70.30
CA GLU A 153 21.13 71.92 -69.60
C GLU A 153 21.41 71.25 -68.25
N PRO A 154 20.81 71.70 -67.13
CA PRO A 154 20.96 71.06 -65.83
C PRO A 154 20.13 69.77 -65.76
N CYS A 155 20.70 68.69 -65.23
CA CYS A 155 20.01 67.40 -65.13
C CYS A 155 18.78 67.48 -64.22
N PRO A 156 17.62 66.93 -64.63
CA PRO A 156 16.35 67.02 -63.88
C PRO A 156 16.26 66.04 -62.70
N CYS A 157 17.32 65.28 -62.40
CA CYS A 157 17.27 64.12 -61.53
C CYS A 157 17.40 64.47 -60.04
N HIS A 158 16.47 63.95 -59.23
CA HIS A 158 16.42 64.19 -57.78
C HIS A 158 16.95 62.99 -56.97
N ASN A 159 16.99 63.16 -55.63
CA ASN A 159 17.32 62.10 -54.66
C ASN A 159 18.68 61.38 -54.85
N GLY A 160 19.66 62.06 -55.46
CA GLY A 160 21.00 61.49 -55.69
C GLY A 160 21.06 60.49 -56.86
N ALA A 161 20.06 60.51 -57.74
CA ALA A 161 20.11 59.84 -59.03
C ALA A 161 21.18 60.44 -59.96
N ASP A 162 21.71 59.61 -60.86
CA ASP A 162 22.66 60.01 -61.91
C ASP A 162 21.93 60.29 -63.23
N CYS A 163 22.54 61.04 -64.14
CA CYS A 163 21.92 61.42 -65.42
C CYS A 163 22.77 61.03 -66.63
N ASP A 164 22.12 60.51 -67.68
CA ASP A 164 22.79 60.30 -68.96
C ASP A 164 23.18 61.64 -69.60
N SER A 165 24.48 61.86 -69.75
CA SER A 165 25.07 63.11 -70.29
C SER A 165 24.56 63.53 -71.67
N ILE A 166 23.99 62.62 -72.47
CA ILE A 166 23.50 62.90 -73.82
C ILE A 166 22.02 63.29 -73.81
N SER A 167 21.18 62.52 -73.11
CA SER A 167 19.71 62.62 -73.13
C SER A 167 19.07 63.24 -71.89
N GLY A 168 19.79 63.35 -70.78
CA GLY A 168 19.27 63.81 -69.49
C GLY A 168 18.44 62.78 -68.72
N SER A 169 18.29 61.56 -69.26
CA SER A 169 17.52 60.48 -68.65
C SER A 169 18.14 60.04 -67.32
N CYS A 170 17.31 59.90 -66.28
CA CYS A 170 17.77 59.60 -64.93
C CYS A 170 17.93 58.09 -64.65
N ILE A 171 18.92 57.75 -63.82
CA ILE A 171 19.09 56.42 -63.22
C ILE A 171 18.93 56.57 -61.71
N CYS A 172 17.82 56.05 -61.18
CA CYS A 172 17.42 56.33 -59.80
C CYS A 172 18.21 55.54 -58.77
N ALA A 173 18.63 56.24 -57.73
CA ALA A 173 19.22 55.66 -56.54
C ALA A 173 18.27 54.64 -55.87
N PRO A 174 18.79 53.62 -55.16
CA PRO A 174 17.96 52.58 -54.54
C PRO A 174 16.90 53.16 -53.60
N GLY A 175 15.64 52.76 -53.80
CA GLY A 175 14.49 53.30 -53.08
C GLY A 175 13.63 54.29 -53.87
N PHE A 176 14.06 54.70 -55.07
CA PHE A 176 13.34 55.64 -55.93
C PHE A 176 13.18 55.17 -57.38
N MET A 177 12.17 55.73 -58.06
CA MET A 177 11.78 55.50 -59.45
C MET A 177 11.07 56.74 -60.03
N GLY A 178 10.62 56.65 -61.29
CA GLY A 178 10.03 57.75 -62.04
C GLY A 178 11.07 58.53 -62.85
N ASP A 179 10.62 59.29 -63.84
CA ASP A 179 11.50 59.91 -64.85
C ASP A 179 12.46 60.97 -64.28
N ASP A 180 12.13 61.54 -63.12
CA ASP A 180 12.92 62.51 -62.34
C ASP A 180 13.47 61.93 -61.02
N CYS A 181 13.21 60.65 -60.76
CA CYS A 181 13.53 59.93 -59.51
C CYS A 181 12.91 60.51 -58.22
N THR A 182 11.79 61.22 -58.30
CA THR A 182 11.05 61.73 -57.12
C THR A 182 10.14 60.70 -56.44
N ILE A 183 9.73 59.64 -57.15
CA ILE A 183 8.73 58.69 -56.67
C ILE A 183 9.41 57.59 -55.82
N PRO A 184 9.05 57.39 -54.54
CA PRO A 184 9.59 56.30 -53.74
C PRO A 184 9.06 54.93 -54.20
N CYS A 185 9.81 53.85 -53.98
CA CYS A 185 9.39 52.51 -54.40
C CYS A 185 8.04 52.09 -53.80
N THR A 186 7.20 51.49 -54.65
CA THR A 186 5.93 50.89 -54.22
C THR A 186 6.16 49.74 -53.23
N ALA A 187 5.24 49.55 -52.28
CA ALA A 187 5.36 48.51 -51.26
C ALA A 187 5.47 47.11 -51.91
N GLY A 188 6.58 46.40 -51.64
CA GLY A 188 6.92 45.14 -52.29
C GLY A 188 7.97 45.23 -53.40
N THR A 189 8.48 46.43 -53.70
CA THR A 189 9.59 46.66 -54.65
C THR A 189 10.75 47.41 -54.01
N TYR A 190 11.98 47.15 -54.46
CA TYR A 190 13.20 47.74 -53.92
C TYR A 190 14.34 47.85 -54.94
N GLY A 191 15.45 48.48 -54.55
CA GLY A 191 16.66 48.60 -55.36
C GLY A 191 16.63 49.75 -56.36
N THR A 192 17.61 49.81 -57.27
CA THR A 192 17.68 50.85 -58.32
C THR A 192 16.48 50.76 -59.26
N ASN A 193 15.87 51.91 -59.56
CA ASN A 193 14.62 52.03 -60.31
C ASN A 193 13.48 51.13 -59.76
N CYS A 194 13.54 50.73 -58.48
CA CYS A 194 12.62 49.78 -57.84
C CYS A 194 12.47 48.44 -58.58
N SER A 195 13.52 48.00 -59.27
CA SER A 195 13.50 46.86 -60.21
C SER A 195 13.47 45.47 -59.56
N LEU A 196 13.68 45.36 -58.24
CA LEU A 196 13.70 44.10 -57.50
C LEU A 196 12.42 43.92 -56.69
N VAL A 197 11.93 42.67 -56.58
CA VAL A 197 10.69 42.34 -55.86
C VAL A 197 11.00 41.72 -54.50
N CYS A 198 10.35 42.23 -53.45
CA CYS A 198 10.53 41.76 -52.08
C CYS A 198 9.87 40.38 -51.85
N ASN A 199 10.56 39.47 -51.16
CA ASN A 199 10.11 38.09 -50.95
C ASN A 199 9.60 37.80 -49.52
N CYS A 200 9.28 38.84 -48.74
CA CYS A 200 8.86 38.73 -47.34
C CYS A 200 7.58 37.90 -47.19
N LYS A 201 7.55 37.01 -46.19
CA LYS A 201 6.40 36.18 -45.82
C LYS A 201 5.62 36.80 -44.66
N ASN A 202 4.51 36.17 -44.31
CA ASN A 202 3.72 36.47 -43.10
C ASN A 202 3.37 37.95 -42.90
N ASN A 203 3.10 38.67 -44.00
CA ASN A 203 2.72 40.08 -44.03
C ASN A 203 3.79 41.03 -43.41
N GLY A 204 5.07 40.63 -43.45
CA GLY A 204 6.21 41.52 -43.22
C GLY A 204 6.45 42.47 -44.39
N THR A 205 6.98 43.66 -44.11
CA THR A 205 7.26 44.71 -45.11
C THR A 205 8.75 44.77 -45.42
N CYS A 206 9.14 45.14 -46.64
CA CYS A 206 10.55 45.34 -46.99
C CYS A 206 10.98 46.80 -46.90
N SER A 207 12.27 47.01 -46.65
CA SER A 207 12.99 48.23 -46.98
C SER A 207 13.01 48.45 -48.51
N PRO A 208 12.67 49.66 -49.00
CA PRO A 208 12.71 49.96 -50.44
C PRO A 208 14.13 50.14 -50.99
N VAL A 209 15.14 50.29 -50.11
CA VAL A 209 16.53 50.55 -50.52
C VAL A 209 17.26 49.24 -50.84
N ASP A 210 17.24 48.29 -49.90
CA ASP A 210 18.05 47.07 -49.91
C ASP A 210 17.22 45.77 -49.85
N GLY A 211 15.89 45.87 -49.70
CA GLY A 211 14.98 44.72 -49.71
C GLY A 211 14.87 43.96 -48.38
N LEU A 212 15.55 44.44 -47.33
CA LEU A 212 15.52 43.82 -46.00
C LEU A 212 14.09 43.70 -45.46
N CYS A 213 13.67 42.51 -45.06
CA CYS A 213 12.34 42.27 -44.50
C CYS A 213 12.27 42.65 -43.01
N TYR A 214 11.31 43.51 -42.67
CA TYR A 214 10.87 43.81 -41.32
C TYR A 214 9.71 42.88 -40.97
N CYS A 215 9.95 41.96 -40.03
CA CYS A 215 8.98 40.97 -39.63
C CYS A 215 7.95 41.51 -38.64
N LYS A 216 6.72 41.01 -38.73
CA LYS A 216 5.69 41.24 -37.71
C LYS A 216 5.94 40.40 -36.47
N GLU A 217 5.28 40.79 -35.40
CA GLU A 217 5.24 40.09 -34.12
C GLU A 217 5.00 38.58 -34.27
N GLY A 218 5.80 37.77 -33.57
CA GLY A 218 5.77 36.31 -33.67
C GLY A 218 6.60 35.70 -34.81
N TRP A 219 7.24 36.50 -35.66
CA TRP A 219 8.06 36.06 -36.79
C TRP A 219 9.47 36.68 -36.79
N GLN A 220 10.41 35.94 -37.39
CA GLN A 220 11.83 36.25 -37.50
C GLN A 220 12.45 35.61 -38.77
N GLY A 221 13.75 35.84 -38.97
CA GLY A 221 14.49 35.36 -40.14
C GLY A 221 14.43 36.31 -41.33
N VAL A 222 15.34 36.12 -42.30
CA VAL A 222 15.60 37.08 -43.40
C VAL A 222 14.41 37.34 -44.33
N ASP A 223 13.45 36.41 -44.38
CA ASP A 223 12.21 36.50 -45.16
C ASP A 223 10.94 36.42 -44.29
N CYS A 224 11.07 36.47 -42.96
CA CYS A 224 9.98 36.30 -41.99
C CYS A 224 9.24 34.96 -42.04
N SER A 225 9.86 33.90 -42.58
CA SER A 225 9.27 32.55 -42.62
C SER A 225 9.36 31.78 -41.30
N ILE A 226 10.23 32.18 -40.38
CA ILE A 226 10.54 31.44 -39.15
C ILE A 226 9.71 32.02 -37.99
N PRO A 227 8.89 31.23 -37.28
CA PRO A 227 8.18 31.72 -36.09
C PRO A 227 9.15 31.90 -34.90
N CYS A 228 8.73 32.62 -33.86
CA CYS A 228 9.47 32.62 -32.60
C CYS A 228 9.53 31.22 -31.97
N SER A 229 10.62 30.92 -31.27
CA SER A 229 10.75 29.67 -30.50
C SER A 229 9.93 29.76 -29.22
N SER A 230 9.62 28.62 -28.60
CA SER A 230 8.66 28.50 -27.48
C SER A 230 8.99 29.32 -26.21
N GLY A 231 10.16 29.95 -26.15
CA GLY A 231 10.60 30.81 -25.05
C GLY A 231 10.77 32.29 -25.42
N SER A 232 10.42 32.72 -26.65
CA SER A 232 10.48 34.13 -27.06
C SER A 232 9.29 34.59 -27.89
N TRP A 233 9.06 35.90 -27.92
CA TRP A 233 7.89 36.54 -28.52
C TRP A 233 8.14 37.97 -29.01
N GLY A 234 7.14 38.55 -29.66
CA GLY A 234 7.12 39.94 -30.09
C GLY A 234 7.86 40.19 -31.41
N LEU A 235 8.20 41.45 -31.67
CA LEU A 235 8.89 41.89 -32.88
C LEU A 235 10.29 41.28 -32.97
N ASN A 236 10.59 40.57 -34.05
CA ASN A 236 11.84 39.81 -34.25
C ASN A 236 12.20 38.88 -33.08
N CYS A 237 11.20 38.42 -32.31
CA CYS A 237 11.36 37.48 -31.18
C CYS A 237 12.31 37.97 -30.07
N ASN A 238 12.43 39.28 -29.87
CA ASN A 238 13.38 39.92 -28.96
C ASN A 238 12.91 39.99 -27.48
N GLN A 239 11.70 39.51 -27.16
CA GLN A 239 11.21 39.41 -25.79
C GLN A 239 11.23 37.96 -25.30
N THR A 240 11.57 37.74 -24.03
CA THR A 240 11.54 36.41 -23.40
C THR A 240 10.16 36.11 -22.82
N CYS A 241 9.71 34.86 -22.91
CA CYS A 241 8.48 34.39 -22.27
C CYS A 241 8.70 34.09 -20.79
N SER A 242 7.80 34.56 -19.91
CA SER A 242 7.86 34.36 -18.45
C SER A 242 6.93 33.25 -17.93
N CYS A 243 6.43 32.39 -18.81
CA CYS A 243 5.43 31.39 -18.50
C CYS A 243 5.99 30.24 -17.64
N SER A 244 5.31 29.93 -16.53
CA SER A 244 5.68 28.90 -15.56
C SER A 244 4.98 27.56 -15.81
N ASN A 245 5.36 26.52 -15.06
CA ASN A 245 4.63 25.24 -14.96
C ASN A 245 4.30 24.54 -16.29
N GLY A 246 5.20 24.65 -17.27
CA GLY A 246 5.06 24.04 -18.59
C GLY A 246 4.05 24.72 -19.52
N ALA A 247 3.51 25.88 -19.13
CA ALA A 247 2.61 26.68 -19.95
C ALA A 247 3.27 27.13 -21.26
N SER A 248 2.47 27.28 -22.31
CA SER A 248 2.95 27.63 -23.65
C SER A 248 2.78 29.12 -23.94
N CYS A 249 3.84 29.77 -24.41
CA CYS A 249 3.85 31.19 -24.72
C CYS A 249 3.34 31.47 -26.14
N ARG A 250 2.45 32.45 -26.32
CA ARG A 250 1.97 32.89 -27.64
C ARG A 250 3.04 33.78 -28.33
N PRO A 251 3.58 33.41 -29.51
CA PRO A 251 4.68 34.14 -30.16
C PRO A 251 4.44 35.63 -30.45
N ALA A 252 3.20 36.06 -30.67
CA ALA A 252 2.88 37.44 -31.03
C ALA A 252 3.03 38.41 -29.85
N ASP A 253 2.48 38.06 -28.68
CA ASP A 253 2.25 38.99 -27.57
C ASP A 253 2.68 38.47 -26.19
N GLY A 254 3.32 37.30 -26.14
CA GLY A 254 3.89 36.74 -24.91
C GLY A 254 2.87 36.12 -23.95
N PHE A 255 1.59 36.09 -24.31
CA PHE A 255 0.53 35.58 -23.45
C PHE A 255 0.71 34.10 -23.13
N CYS A 256 0.59 33.73 -21.85
CA CYS A 256 0.80 32.37 -21.38
C CYS A 256 -0.51 31.54 -21.43
N LEU A 257 -0.48 30.46 -22.20
CA LEU A 257 -1.52 29.44 -22.24
C LEU A 257 -1.22 28.39 -21.17
N CYS A 258 -1.93 28.46 -20.05
CA CYS A 258 -1.66 27.62 -18.88
C CYS A 258 -1.93 26.13 -19.10
N SER A 259 -1.08 25.31 -18.50
CA SER A 259 -1.34 23.88 -18.30
C SER A 259 -2.56 23.71 -17.36
N PRO A 260 -3.37 22.63 -17.50
CA PRO A 260 -4.40 22.32 -16.52
C PRO A 260 -3.86 22.25 -15.09
N GLY A 261 -4.63 22.74 -14.12
CA GLY A 261 -4.21 22.92 -12.73
C GLY A 261 -3.53 24.24 -12.40
N TRP A 262 -3.32 25.12 -13.39
CA TRP A 262 -2.68 26.43 -13.23
C TRP A 262 -3.48 27.57 -13.89
N GLN A 263 -3.33 28.77 -13.32
CA GLN A 263 -3.98 30.01 -13.75
C GLN A 263 -3.06 31.23 -13.47
N GLY A 264 -3.56 32.44 -13.77
CA GLY A 264 -2.82 33.70 -13.67
C GLY A 264 -2.02 34.01 -14.93
N ASP A 265 -1.66 35.28 -15.13
CA ASP A 265 -1.07 35.78 -16.39
C ASP A 265 0.27 35.11 -16.77
N PHE A 266 0.97 34.53 -15.78
CA PHE A 266 2.23 33.79 -15.96
C PHE A 266 2.11 32.28 -15.68
N CYS A 267 0.90 31.78 -15.40
CA CYS A 267 0.62 30.39 -15.03
C CYS A 267 1.41 29.91 -13.79
N ASP A 268 1.65 30.84 -12.87
CA ASP A 268 2.37 30.70 -11.61
C ASP A 268 1.47 30.35 -10.42
N GLN A 269 0.16 30.58 -10.53
CA GLN A 269 -0.82 30.30 -9.49
C GLN A 269 -1.51 28.95 -9.73
N PRO A 270 -1.59 28.05 -8.73
CA PRO A 270 -2.37 26.83 -8.84
C PRO A 270 -3.88 27.15 -8.87
N CYS A 271 -4.70 26.19 -9.29
CA CYS A 271 -6.15 26.31 -9.14
C CYS A 271 -6.55 26.44 -7.66
N PRO A 272 -7.53 27.31 -7.34
CA PRO A 272 -8.04 27.44 -5.98
C PRO A 272 -8.86 26.21 -5.58
N ASP A 273 -8.89 25.95 -4.27
CA ASP A 273 -9.49 24.74 -3.68
C ASP A 273 -10.93 24.50 -4.17
N GLY A 274 -11.20 23.27 -4.62
CA GLY A 274 -12.49 22.88 -5.20
C GLY A 274 -12.67 23.25 -6.68
N THR A 275 -11.62 23.66 -7.39
CA THR A 275 -11.62 23.85 -8.85
C THR A 275 -10.47 23.13 -9.55
N TYR A 276 -10.66 22.76 -10.81
CA TYR A 276 -9.68 22.00 -11.58
C TYR A 276 -9.74 22.27 -13.10
N GLY A 277 -8.78 21.69 -13.82
CA GLY A 277 -8.76 21.67 -15.28
C GLY A 277 -8.09 22.89 -15.90
N LEU A 278 -8.40 23.17 -17.16
CA LEU A 278 -7.82 24.29 -17.92
C LEU A 278 -8.39 25.62 -17.44
N ASN A 279 -7.53 26.55 -17.01
CA ASN A 279 -7.94 27.82 -16.39
C ASN A 279 -8.90 27.65 -15.19
N CYS A 280 -8.88 26.50 -14.53
CA CYS A 280 -9.66 26.21 -13.32
C CYS A 280 -11.19 26.38 -13.50
N SER A 281 -11.72 26.10 -14.72
CA SER A 281 -13.13 26.29 -15.05
C SER A 281 -14.06 25.29 -14.37
N GLU A 282 -13.57 24.08 -14.11
CA GLU A 282 -14.39 22.98 -13.59
C GLU A 282 -14.41 23.00 -12.06
N ARG A 283 -15.52 22.55 -11.47
CA ARG A 283 -15.69 22.44 -10.01
C ARG A 283 -15.61 20.99 -9.57
N CYS A 284 -14.90 20.74 -8.49
CA CYS A 284 -14.78 19.40 -7.93
C CYS A 284 -16.08 19.00 -7.22
N ASP A 285 -16.59 17.82 -7.57
CA ASP A 285 -17.79 17.22 -7.00
C ASP A 285 -17.37 16.09 -6.04
N CYS A 286 -17.11 16.46 -4.78
CA CYS A 286 -16.52 15.58 -3.77
C CYS A 286 -17.23 15.76 -2.43
N ASN A 287 -17.70 14.68 -1.80
CA ASN A 287 -18.40 14.76 -0.50
C ASN A 287 -17.46 14.60 0.69
N HIS A 288 -16.69 13.51 0.76
CA HIS A 288 -15.78 13.21 1.89
C HIS A 288 -14.32 13.21 1.43
N ALA A 289 -13.83 14.37 0.99
CA ALA A 289 -12.49 14.53 0.41
C ALA A 289 -11.75 15.74 1.00
N ASP A 290 -10.42 15.63 1.09
CA ASP A 290 -9.50 16.75 1.32
C ASP A 290 -9.20 17.45 -0.01
N GLY A 291 -10.25 18.04 -0.59
CA GLY A 291 -10.21 18.63 -1.93
C GLY A 291 -10.06 17.59 -3.06
N CYS A 292 -9.35 17.99 -4.11
CA CYS A 292 -9.25 17.29 -5.39
C CYS A 292 -7.93 17.61 -6.09
N ASP A 293 -7.52 16.75 -7.03
CA ASP A 293 -6.43 17.02 -7.96
C ASP A 293 -6.79 18.23 -8.87
N PRO A 294 -6.06 19.35 -8.84
CA PRO A 294 -6.36 20.53 -9.66
C PRO A 294 -6.15 20.28 -11.16
N VAL A 295 -5.42 19.23 -11.56
CA VAL A 295 -5.20 18.86 -12.96
C VAL A 295 -6.38 18.03 -13.50
N THR A 296 -6.84 17.03 -12.74
CA THR A 296 -7.81 16.01 -13.23
C THR A 296 -9.21 16.07 -12.61
N GLY A 297 -9.37 16.75 -11.48
CA GLY A 297 -10.61 16.81 -10.70
C GLY A 297 -10.87 15.58 -9.83
N TYR A 298 -9.95 14.61 -9.79
CA TYR A 298 -10.11 13.40 -8.97
C TYR A 298 -10.10 13.74 -7.47
N CYS A 299 -11.11 13.27 -6.74
CA CYS A 299 -11.30 13.61 -5.33
C CYS A 299 -10.27 12.94 -4.40
N CYS A 300 -9.68 13.72 -3.50
CA CYS A 300 -8.70 13.26 -2.51
C CYS A 300 -9.42 12.65 -1.29
N CYS A 301 -10.03 11.48 -1.45
CA CYS A 301 -10.89 10.88 -0.42
C CYS A 301 -10.23 10.75 0.95
N LEU A 302 -10.94 11.24 1.96
CA LEU A 302 -10.58 11.11 3.37
C LEU A 302 -10.48 9.64 3.78
N ALA A 303 -9.80 9.38 4.90
CA ALA A 303 -9.68 8.04 5.43
C ALA A 303 -11.07 7.43 5.72
N GLY A 304 -11.28 6.19 5.31
CA GLY A 304 -12.58 5.51 5.38
C GLY A 304 -13.46 5.64 4.14
N TRP A 305 -13.11 6.51 3.18
CA TRP A 305 -13.92 6.82 2.00
C TRP A 305 -13.22 6.51 0.67
N THR A 306 -14.02 6.19 -0.35
CA THR A 306 -13.56 5.81 -1.70
C THR A 306 -14.66 6.01 -2.76
N GLY A 307 -14.32 5.72 -4.02
CA GLY A 307 -15.11 6.05 -5.21
C GLY A 307 -14.86 7.47 -5.70
N ILE A 308 -15.23 7.75 -6.96
CA ILE A 308 -14.82 8.97 -7.68
C ILE A 308 -15.21 10.30 -7.01
N HIS A 309 -16.30 10.32 -6.22
CA HIS A 309 -16.80 11.48 -5.46
C HIS A 309 -16.60 11.33 -3.93
N CYS A 310 -15.97 10.23 -3.49
CA CYS A 310 -15.80 9.86 -2.07
C CYS A 310 -17.11 9.56 -1.31
N ASP A 311 -18.11 9.02 -2.01
CA ASP A 311 -19.43 8.69 -1.45
C ASP A 311 -19.49 7.31 -0.77
N ASN A 312 -18.52 6.44 -1.03
CA ASN A 312 -18.57 5.04 -0.61
C ASN A 312 -17.64 4.80 0.58
N ILE A 313 -18.14 4.10 1.60
CA ILE A 313 -17.37 3.68 2.77
C ILE A 313 -16.49 2.48 2.38
N CYS A 314 -15.31 2.30 3.01
CA CYS A 314 -14.45 1.16 2.75
C CYS A 314 -15.15 -0.20 2.93
N THR A 315 -14.98 -1.07 1.93
CA THR A 315 -15.33 -2.49 2.01
C THR A 315 -14.52 -3.18 3.10
N GLN A 316 -15.15 -4.07 3.90
CA GLN A 316 -14.46 -4.89 4.91
C GLN A 316 -13.14 -5.48 4.39
N GLY A 317 -12.07 -5.33 5.18
CA GLY A 317 -10.72 -5.75 4.81
C GLY A 317 -9.85 -4.68 4.14
N ARG A 318 -10.36 -3.45 3.96
CA ARG A 318 -9.58 -2.27 3.55
C ARG A 318 -9.89 -1.04 4.41
N TRP A 319 -8.93 -0.12 4.51
CA TRP A 319 -8.98 1.10 5.31
C TRP A 319 -8.11 2.23 4.71
N GLY A 320 -8.16 3.41 5.32
CA GLY A 320 -7.35 4.57 4.96
C GLY A 320 -7.90 5.36 3.75
N PRO A 321 -7.16 6.37 3.25
CA PRO A 321 -7.61 7.22 2.15
C PRO A 321 -7.76 6.42 0.86
N ASN A 322 -8.85 6.68 0.13
CA ASN A 322 -9.31 5.88 -1.02
C ASN A 322 -9.50 4.38 -0.73
N CYS A 323 -9.48 3.96 0.54
CA CYS A 323 -9.44 2.57 0.99
C CYS A 323 -8.25 1.77 0.42
N SER A 324 -7.13 2.45 0.20
CA SER A 324 -5.94 1.88 -0.46
C SER A 324 -5.18 0.84 0.36
N ILE A 325 -5.35 0.83 1.69
CA ILE A 325 -4.59 -0.02 2.61
C ILE A 325 -5.39 -1.29 2.95
N SER A 326 -4.78 -2.47 2.80
CA SER A 326 -5.41 -3.74 3.22
C SER A 326 -5.27 -3.96 4.73
N CYS A 327 -6.26 -4.58 5.36
CA CYS A 327 -6.28 -4.83 6.79
C CYS A 327 -5.51 -6.10 7.18
N SER A 328 -4.72 -6.01 8.25
CA SER A 328 -3.83 -7.07 8.74
C SER A 328 -4.34 -7.76 10.01
N CYS A 329 -5.66 -7.73 10.26
CA CYS A 329 -6.27 -8.31 11.45
C CYS A 329 -6.34 -9.85 11.36
N GLU A 330 -5.74 -10.55 12.32
CA GLU A 330 -5.75 -12.01 12.39
C GLU A 330 -7.01 -12.55 13.08
N ASN A 331 -7.17 -13.88 13.10
CA ASN A 331 -8.18 -14.61 13.88
C ASN A 331 -9.64 -14.16 13.68
N GLY A 332 -9.97 -13.64 12.50
CA GLY A 332 -11.32 -13.16 12.17
C GLY A 332 -11.68 -11.79 12.76
N GLY A 333 -10.69 -11.03 13.25
CA GLY A 333 -10.88 -9.62 13.56
C GLY A 333 -11.22 -8.80 12.30
N SER A 334 -11.94 -7.69 12.49
CA SER A 334 -12.26 -6.73 11.43
C SER A 334 -11.63 -5.38 11.73
N CYS A 335 -11.41 -4.56 10.71
CA CYS A 335 -10.74 -3.27 10.86
C CYS A 335 -11.72 -2.11 10.81
N SER A 336 -11.44 -1.08 11.62
CA SER A 336 -11.97 0.26 11.42
C SER A 336 -11.54 0.79 10.03
N PRO A 337 -12.46 1.41 9.25
CA PRO A 337 -12.17 1.88 7.90
C PRO A 337 -11.31 3.15 7.89
N GLU A 338 -11.32 3.94 8.97
CA GLU A 338 -10.61 5.22 9.07
C GLU A 338 -9.14 5.02 9.45
N ASP A 339 -8.87 4.40 10.60
CA ASP A 339 -7.54 4.28 11.21
C ASP A 339 -6.93 2.87 11.15
N GLY A 340 -7.67 1.89 10.61
CA GLY A 340 -7.20 0.50 10.48
C GLY A 340 -7.18 -0.29 11.79
N THR A 341 -7.60 0.30 12.92
CA THR A 341 -7.60 -0.37 14.23
C THR A 341 -8.46 -1.64 14.18
N CYS A 342 -7.87 -2.76 14.59
CA CYS A 342 -8.55 -4.06 14.58
C CYS A 342 -9.49 -4.21 15.78
N ASP A 343 -10.77 -4.38 15.50
CA ASP A 343 -11.73 -4.98 16.43
C ASP A 343 -11.62 -6.52 16.38
N CYS A 344 -11.57 -7.16 17.54
CA CYS A 344 -11.14 -8.54 17.67
C CYS A 344 -12.28 -9.49 18.05
N ALA A 345 -12.44 -10.54 17.24
CA ALA A 345 -13.36 -11.63 17.48
C ALA A 345 -13.25 -12.17 18.93
N PRO A 346 -14.36 -12.66 19.54
CA PRO A 346 -14.37 -13.11 20.92
C PRO A 346 -13.24 -14.08 21.26
N GLY A 347 -12.54 -13.81 22.37
CA GLY A 347 -11.40 -14.61 22.81
C GLY A 347 -10.04 -14.20 22.28
N TYR A 348 -9.96 -13.16 21.45
CA TYR A 348 -8.72 -12.61 20.89
C TYR A 348 -8.53 -11.12 21.25
N ARG A 349 -7.28 -10.67 21.20
CA ARG A 349 -6.86 -9.30 21.54
C ARG A 349 -5.49 -8.95 20.94
N GLY A 350 -5.10 -7.68 21.12
CA GLY A 350 -3.86 -7.12 20.59
C GLY A 350 -4.12 -6.32 19.32
N PRO A 351 -3.16 -5.49 18.88
CA PRO A 351 -3.39 -4.52 17.80
C PRO A 351 -3.71 -5.17 16.45
N LEU A 352 -3.39 -6.45 16.26
CA LEU A 352 -3.74 -7.24 15.06
C LEU A 352 -4.53 -8.50 15.43
N CYS A 353 -5.16 -8.55 16.63
CA CYS A 353 -5.89 -9.72 17.14
C CYS A 353 -5.06 -11.02 17.22
N GLN A 354 -3.73 -10.93 17.22
CA GLN A 354 -2.81 -12.07 17.15
C GLN A 354 -2.59 -12.81 18.49
N ARG A 355 -3.30 -12.42 19.56
CA ARG A 355 -3.14 -13.00 20.91
C ARG A 355 -4.48 -13.47 21.45
N ILE A 356 -4.50 -14.65 22.07
CA ILE A 356 -5.65 -15.09 22.88
C ILE A 356 -5.83 -14.22 24.14
N CYS A 357 -7.02 -14.29 24.75
CA CYS A 357 -7.26 -13.67 26.05
C CYS A 357 -6.32 -14.17 27.15
N PRO A 358 -5.99 -13.32 28.14
CA PRO A 358 -5.15 -13.73 29.26
C PRO A 358 -5.86 -14.80 30.10
N PRO A 359 -5.12 -15.72 30.76
CA PRO A 359 -5.71 -16.71 31.65
C PRO A 359 -6.64 -16.07 32.68
N GLY A 360 -7.86 -16.60 32.78
CA GLY A 360 -8.90 -16.04 33.64
C GLY A 360 -9.86 -15.05 32.97
N PHE A 361 -9.75 -14.81 31.65
CA PHE A 361 -10.67 -13.95 30.89
C PHE A 361 -11.07 -14.55 29.53
N TYR A 362 -12.27 -14.23 29.06
CA TYR A 362 -12.83 -14.68 27.78
C TYR A 362 -13.75 -13.62 27.12
N GLY A 363 -14.27 -13.95 25.93
CA GLY A 363 -15.29 -13.15 25.24
C GLY A 363 -14.75 -11.93 24.49
N HIS A 364 -15.62 -11.01 24.08
CA HIS A 364 -15.23 -9.82 23.31
C HIS A 364 -14.32 -8.90 24.12
N HIS A 365 -13.22 -8.44 23.50
CA HIS A 365 -12.11 -7.71 24.14
C HIS A 365 -11.55 -8.35 25.43
N CYS A 366 -11.82 -9.64 25.69
CA CYS A 366 -11.50 -10.31 26.95
C CYS A 366 -12.15 -9.69 28.20
N SER A 367 -13.34 -9.09 28.03
CA SER A 367 -14.05 -8.35 29.08
C SER A 367 -14.69 -9.24 30.16
N GLN A 368 -14.91 -10.52 29.89
CA GLN A 368 -15.63 -11.42 30.81
C GLN A 368 -14.64 -12.26 31.63
N PRO A 369 -14.70 -12.24 32.97
CA PRO A 369 -13.85 -13.09 33.81
C PRO A 369 -14.31 -14.54 33.73
N CYS A 370 -13.36 -15.48 33.66
CA CYS A 370 -13.66 -16.91 33.69
C CYS A 370 -14.42 -17.31 34.95
N PRO A 371 -15.40 -18.24 34.86
CA PRO A 371 -15.97 -18.89 36.03
C PRO A 371 -14.91 -19.76 36.74
N GLN A 372 -15.14 -20.05 38.02
CA GLN A 372 -14.21 -20.86 38.82
C GLN A 372 -14.34 -22.36 38.48
N CYS A 373 -13.58 -22.79 37.48
CA CYS A 373 -13.41 -24.19 37.12
C CYS A 373 -12.69 -24.96 38.23
N VAL A 374 -13.30 -26.01 38.79
CA VAL A 374 -12.77 -26.72 39.97
C VAL A 374 -11.82 -27.86 39.57
N HIS A 375 -12.32 -28.88 38.87
CA HIS A 375 -11.52 -30.01 38.39
C HIS A 375 -11.26 -29.86 36.88
N SER A 376 -10.45 -28.86 36.53
CA SER A 376 -10.13 -28.47 35.14
C SER A 376 -8.63 -28.48 34.89
N ASN A 377 -8.22 -28.69 33.64
CA ASN A 377 -6.81 -28.63 33.22
C ASN A 377 -6.28 -27.19 33.07
N GLY A 378 -7.12 -26.18 33.37
CA GLY A 378 -6.79 -24.76 33.33
C GLY A 378 -7.93 -23.88 33.86
N PRO A 379 -7.98 -22.58 33.52
CA PRO A 379 -9.15 -21.74 33.74
C PRO A 379 -10.24 -22.12 32.70
N CYS A 380 -10.95 -21.14 32.16
CA CYS A 380 -11.92 -21.36 31.09
C CYS A 380 -11.32 -21.19 29.67
N HIS A 381 -12.02 -21.72 28.67
CA HIS A 381 -11.72 -21.57 27.26
C HIS A 381 -11.88 -20.11 26.81
N HIS A 382 -10.82 -19.54 26.23
CA HIS A 382 -10.69 -18.10 25.97
C HIS A 382 -11.78 -17.50 25.06
N VAL A 383 -12.41 -18.29 24.17
CA VAL A 383 -13.53 -17.80 23.34
C VAL A 383 -14.86 -17.84 24.09
N SER A 384 -15.17 -18.96 24.74
CA SER A 384 -16.53 -19.35 25.11
C SER A 384 -16.84 -19.42 26.61
N GLY A 385 -15.83 -19.25 27.48
CA GLY A 385 -16.04 -19.26 28.94
C GLY A 385 -16.25 -20.64 29.56
N HIS A 386 -16.23 -21.71 28.76
CA HIS A 386 -16.43 -23.08 29.23
C HIS A 386 -15.19 -23.67 29.91
N CYS A 387 -15.36 -24.43 30.98
CA CYS A 387 -14.27 -25.12 31.68
C CYS A 387 -13.89 -26.43 30.98
N ASP A 388 -12.59 -26.76 30.89
CA ASP A 388 -12.14 -28.02 30.28
C ASP A 388 -11.98 -29.11 31.35
N CYS A 389 -13.00 -29.96 31.52
CA CYS A 389 -13.08 -30.87 32.67
C CYS A 389 -12.08 -32.04 32.60
N LEU A 390 -11.53 -32.37 33.76
CA LEU A 390 -10.70 -33.55 33.96
C LEU A 390 -11.57 -34.82 33.92
N PRO A 391 -11.03 -35.98 33.48
CA PRO A 391 -11.75 -37.25 33.47
C PRO A 391 -12.33 -37.60 34.84
N GLY A 392 -13.57 -38.09 34.86
CA GLY A 392 -14.35 -38.34 36.07
C GLY A 392 -15.16 -37.15 36.57
N PHE A 393 -15.04 -35.97 35.94
CA PHE A 393 -15.80 -34.76 36.28
C PHE A 393 -16.56 -34.19 35.08
N SER A 394 -17.64 -33.46 35.38
CA SER A 394 -18.53 -32.82 34.41
C SER A 394 -19.26 -31.61 35.01
N GLY A 395 -20.20 -31.06 34.25
CA GLY A 395 -20.93 -29.83 34.59
C GLY A 395 -20.14 -28.57 34.23
N PRO A 396 -20.80 -27.39 34.12
CA PRO A 396 -20.19 -26.17 33.56
C PRO A 396 -19.02 -25.60 34.37
N LEU A 397 -18.81 -26.08 35.60
CA LEU A 397 -17.71 -25.69 36.50
C LEU A 397 -16.77 -26.86 36.84
N CYS A 398 -16.94 -28.03 36.21
CA CYS A 398 -16.23 -29.26 36.54
C CYS A 398 -16.29 -29.63 38.03
N ASN A 399 -17.46 -29.42 38.65
CA ASN A 399 -17.71 -29.64 40.08
C ASN A 399 -18.63 -30.85 40.36
N GLN A 400 -19.10 -31.54 39.31
CA GLN A 400 -19.93 -32.75 39.41
C GLN A 400 -19.05 -33.97 39.07
N VAL A 401 -19.04 -34.99 39.92
CA VAL A 401 -18.46 -36.31 39.58
C VAL A 401 -19.36 -36.99 38.54
N CYS A 402 -18.81 -37.86 37.69
CA CYS A 402 -19.62 -38.57 36.71
C CYS A 402 -20.80 -39.33 37.33
N PRO A 403 -22.00 -39.28 36.69
CA PRO A 403 -23.16 -40.02 37.16
C PRO A 403 -22.94 -41.53 37.00
N SER A 404 -23.58 -42.31 37.88
CA SER A 404 -23.47 -43.77 37.93
C SER A 404 -23.64 -44.42 36.55
N GLY A 405 -22.69 -45.29 36.17
CA GLY A 405 -22.69 -45.94 34.86
C GLY A 405 -22.01 -45.12 33.74
N ARG A 406 -21.36 -43.99 34.04
CA ARG A 406 -20.56 -43.21 33.09
C ARG A 406 -19.17 -42.86 33.63
N PHE A 407 -18.21 -42.70 32.72
CA PHE A 407 -16.82 -42.41 33.05
C PHE A 407 -16.10 -41.56 31.99
N GLY A 408 -14.86 -41.18 32.29
CA GLY A 408 -13.94 -40.51 31.38
C GLY A 408 -14.16 -39.00 31.32
N LYS A 409 -13.58 -38.35 30.30
CA LYS A 409 -13.77 -36.92 30.07
C LYS A 409 -15.23 -36.62 29.69
N ASP A 410 -15.79 -35.59 30.30
CA ASP A 410 -17.19 -35.13 30.17
C ASP A 410 -18.24 -36.22 30.40
N CYS A 411 -17.85 -37.33 31.05
CA CYS A 411 -18.67 -38.52 31.30
C CYS A 411 -19.33 -39.11 30.03
N ALA A 412 -18.69 -38.92 28.88
CA ALA A 412 -19.21 -39.32 27.58
C ALA A 412 -19.32 -40.85 27.44
N GLN A 413 -18.39 -41.58 28.06
CA GLN A 413 -18.27 -43.04 27.96
C GLN A 413 -19.21 -43.73 28.97
N VAL A 414 -19.77 -44.86 28.58
CA VAL A 414 -20.65 -45.69 29.42
C VAL A 414 -19.83 -46.81 30.05
N CYS A 415 -19.93 -46.99 31.36
CA CYS A 415 -19.21 -48.03 32.09
C CYS A 415 -19.59 -49.43 31.58
N PRO A 416 -18.61 -50.33 31.36
CA PRO A 416 -18.88 -51.69 30.91
C PRO A 416 -19.38 -52.62 32.04
N CYS A 417 -19.39 -52.17 33.29
CA CYS A 417 -19.61 -53.01 34.47
C CYS A 417 -21.05 -53.59 34.51
N THR A 418 -21.13 -54.91 34.54
CA THR A 418 -22.36 -55.70 34.69
C THR A 418 -22.51 -56.23 36.12
N GLU A 419 -23.59 -56.98 36.40
CA GLU A 419 -23.83 -57.69 37.68
C GLU A 419 -23.57 -56.87 38.95
N ASN A 420 -23.99 -55.60 38.90
CA ASN A 420 -23.94 -54.63 40.00
C ASN A 420 -22.51 -54.29 40.50
N GLY A 421 -21.48 -54.51 39.66
CA GLY A 421 -20.10 -54.07 39.90
C GLY A 421 -19.95 -52.53 39.87
N THR A 422 -19.05 -52.00 40.69
CA THR A 422 -18.84 -50.55 40.83
C THR A 422 -17.81 -50.02 39.83
N CYS A 423 -18.18 -48.98 39.08
CA CYS A 423 -17.34 -48.34 38.07
C CYS A 423 -16.52 -47.17 38.64
N ASN A 424 -15.25 -47.10 38.28
CA ASN A 424 -14.39 -45.93 38.50
C ASN A 424 -14.76 -44.80 37.50
N PRO A 425 -15.19 -43.61 37.96
CA PRO A 425 -15.61 -42.53 37.07
C PRO A 425 -14.47 -41.96 36.21
N ILE A 426 -13.20 -42.13 36.59
CA ILE A 426 -12.06 -41.53 35.88
C ILE A 426 -11.70 -42.32 34.62
N ASP A 427 -11.57 -43.65 34.75
CA ASP A 427 -11.00 -44.54 33.72
C ASP A 427 -11.93 -45.68 33.26
N GLY A 428 -13.09 -45.86 33.91
CA GLY A 428 -14.07 -46.88 33.55
C GLY A 428 -13.76 -48.28 34.07
N SER A 429 -12.70 -48.45 34.88
CA SER A 429 -12.37 -49.74 35.50
C SER A 429 -13.50 -50.21 36.43
N CYS A 430 -13.81 -51.51 36.36
CA CYS A 430 -14.83 -52.15 37.18
C CYS A 430 -14.19 -52.87 38.36
N GLN A 431 -14.72 -52.63 39.57
CA GLN A 431 -14.48 -53.46 40.74
C GLN A 431 -15.67 -54.42 40.89
N CYS A 432 -15.41 -55.73 40.83
CA CYS A 432 -16.47 -56.72 40.74
C CYS A 432 -17.04 -57.10 42.12
N PHE A 433 -18.35 -57.35 42.13
CA PHE A 433 -19.03 -57.87 43.31
C PHE A 433 -18.53 -59.31 43.58
N PRO A 434 -18.46 -59.78 44.85
CA PRO A 434 -18.00 -61.13 45.17
C PRO A 434 -18.69 -62.21 44.34
N GLY A 435 -17.92 -63.19 43.85
CA GLY A 435 -18.39 -64.23 42.94
C GLY A 435 -18.22 -63.92 41.45
N TRP A 436 -17.82 -62.69 41.09
CA TRP A 436 -17.61 -62.24 39.71
C TRP A 436 -16.17 -61.75 39.44
N ILE A 437 -15.77 -61.83 38.17
CA ILE A 437 -14.45 -61.44 37.65
C ILE A 437 -14.58 -61.01 36.17
N GLY A 438 -13.53 -60.39 35.64
CA GLY A 438 -13.46 -59.87 34.27
C GLY A 438 -13.57 -58.36 34.22
N MET A 439 -13.10 -57.75 33.13
CA MET A 439 -13.05 -56.28 32.99
C MET A 439 -14.42 -55.58 32.97
N ASP A 440 -15.49 -56.37 32.81
CA ASP A 440 -16.90 -55.98 32.77
C ASP A 440 -17.72 -56.71 33.87
N CYS A 441 -17.07 -57.49 34.73
CA CYS A 441 -17.69 -58.37 35.75
C CYS A 441 -18.68 -59.43 35.21
N SER A 442 -18.64 -59.76 33.92
CA SER A 442 -19.61 -60.68 33.29
C SER A 442 -19.38 -62.17 33.60
N GLN A 443 -18.25 -62.53 34.22
CA GLN A 443 -17.82 -63.92 34.39
C GLN A 443 -17.87 -64.34 35.86
N THR A 444 -18.49 -65.48 36.15
CA THR A 444 -18.49 -66.07 37.50
C THR A 444 -17.13 -66.64 37.87
N CYS A 445 -16.79 -66.69 39.17
CA CYS A 445 -15.50 -67.23 39.61
C CYS A 445 -15.21 -68.66 39.10
N PRO A 446 -13.96 -68.94 38.67
CA PRO A 446 -13.52 -70.29 38.35
C PRO A 446 -13.67 -71.25 39.54
N THR A 447 -13.95 -72.52 39.26
CA THR A 447 -14.10 -73.55 40.30
C THR A 447 -12.84 -73.66 41.17
N GLY A 448 -13.00 -73.45 42.48
CA GLY A 448 -11.88 -73.41 43.44
C GLY A 448 -11.47 -72.00 43.86
N PHE A 449 -12.18 -70.96 43.40
CA PHE A 449 -11.97 -69.56 43.79
C PHE A 449 -13.29 -68.87 44.17
N TRP A 450 -13.21 -67.85 45.02
CA TRP A 450 -14.35 -67.11 45.57
C TRP A 450 -13.97 -65.67 45.99
N GLY A 451 -14.99 -64.87 46.31
CA GLY A 451 -14.83 -63.51 46.82
C GLY A 451 -14.75 -62.45 45.71
N PRO A 452 -14.43 -61.18 46.05
CA PRO A 452 -14.27 -60.11 45.05
C PRO A 452 -13.07 -60.41 44.16
N ASP A 453 -13.23 -60.20 42.85
CA ASP A 453 -12.26 -60.51 41.79
C ASP A 453 -11.69 -61.95 41.90
N CYS A 454 -12.43 -62.85 42.55
CA CYS A 454 -12.09 -64.25 42.84
C CYS A 454 -10.73 -64.47 43.52
N PHE A 455 -10.26 -63.49 44.31
CA PHE A 455 -8.92 -63.50 44.90
C PHE A 455 -8.69 -64.64 45.92
N HIS A 456 -9.73 -65.15 46.57
CA HIS A 456 -9.59 -66.19 47.60
C HIS A 456 -9.76 -67.59 47.00
N SER A 457 -8.88 -68.53 47.36
CA SER A 457 -9.03 -69.93 46.97
C SER A 457 -9.92 -70.69 47.97
N CYS A 458 -10.65 -71.70 47.47
CA CYS A 458 -11.60 -72.50 48.24
C CYS A 458 -10.91 -73.65 49.00
N ASN A 459 -11.14 -73.75 50.31
CA ASN A 459 -10.57 -74.79 51.17
C ASN A 459 -11.51 -76.01 51.34
N CYS A 460 -12.07 -76.54 50.25
CA CYS A 460 -13.05 -77.62 50.28
C CYS A 460 -12.41 -78.97 49.93
N HIS A 461 -12.62 -79.97 50.78
CA HIS A 461 -11.97 -81.29 50.67
C HIS A 461 -12.96 -82.40 50.25
N ASN A 462 -12.45 -83.60 49.99
CA ASN A 462 -13.24 -84.79 49.64
C ASN A 462 -14.21 -84.61 48.45
N GLY A 463 -13.81 -83.80 47.46
CA GLY A 463 -14.60 -83.53 46.25
C GLY A 463 -15.76 -82.55 46.46
N ALA A 464 -15.82 -81.84 47.59
CA ALA A 464 -16.80 -80.79 47.82
C ALA A 464 -16.52 -79.54 46.97
N LEU A 465 -17.60 -78.84 46.56
CA LEU A 465 -17.54 -77.62 45.75
C LEU A 465 -17.87 -76.40 46.61
N CYS A 466 -17.09 -75.32 46.50
CA CYS A 466 -17.40 -74.04 47.13
C CYS A 466 -18.49 -73.25 46.41
N SER A 467 -19.18 -72.41 47.17
CA SER A 467 -19.87 -71.22 46.65
C SER A 467 -18.83 -70.18 46.17
N PRO A 468 -19.01 -69.55 44.99
CA PRO A 468 -18.09 -68.52 44.49
C PRO A 468 -18.23 -67.17 45.22
N TYR A 469 -19.36 -66.94 45.92
CA TYR A 469 -19.65 -65.66 46.55
C TYR A 469 -18.92 -65.49 47.90
N ASP A 470 -18.93 -66.55 48.71
CA ASP A 470 -18.57 -66.56 50.14
C ASP A 470 -17.73 -67.79 50.55
N GLY A 471 -17.39 -68.67 49.60
CA GLY A 471 -16.51 -69.82 49.83
C GLY A 471 -17.15 -71.03 50.51
N GLU A 472 -18.45 -71.03 50.83
CA GLU A 472 -19.11 -72.10 51.59
C GLU A 472 -18.99 -73.47 50.88
N CYS A 473 -18.45 -74.49 51.57
CA CYS A 473 -18.22 -75.82 51.01
C CYS A 473 -19.48 -76.70 51.04
N ARG A 474 -19.98 -77.09 49.85
CA ARG A 474 -21.11 -78.00 49.67
C ARG A 474 -20.62 -79.45 49.66
N CYS A 475 -20.76 -80.13 50.80
CA CYS A 475 -20.16 -81.45 51.02
C CYS A 475 -20.72 -82.60 50.16
N THR A 476 -19.86 -83.57 49.91
CA THR A 476 -20.15 -84.87 49.27
C THR A 476 -20.78 -85.85 50.26
N HIS A 477 -21.24 -87.00 49.76
CA HIS A 477 -21.90 -88.01 50.59
C HIS A 477 -20.95 -88.59 51.65
N GLY A 478 -21.40 -88.65 52.90
CA GLY A 478 -20.64 -89.14 54.04
C GLY A 478 -19.67 -88.14 54.67
N TRP A 479 -19.67 -86.88 54.24
CA TRP A 479 -18.79 -85.82 54.74
C TRP A 479 -19.58 -84.59 55.22
N THR A 480 -19.02 -83.88 56.20
CA THR A 480 -19.63 -82.73 56.87
C THR A 480 -18.57 -81.78 57.47
N GLY A 481 -19.03 -80.70 58.12
CA GLY A 481 -18.21 -79.62 58.65
C GLY A 481 -17.76 -78.62 57.58
N LEU A 482 -17.31 -77.44 58.01
CA LEU A 482 -17.05 -76.25 57.17
C LEU A 482 -16.16 -76.50 55.94
N TYR A 483 -15.22 -77.45 56.02
CA TYR A 483 -14.28 -77.79 54.95
C TYR A 483 -14.53 -79.19 54.34
N CYS A 484 -15.62 -79.85 54.73
CA CYS A 484 -15.99 -81.22 54.34
C CYS A 484 -14.95 -82.30 54.67
N THR A 485 -14.10 -82.04 55.68
CA THR A 485 -13.05 -82.95 56.17
C THR A 485 -13.54 -83.92 57.23
N GLN A 486 -14.69 -83.68 57.86
CA GLN A 486 -15.24 -84.52 58.91
C GLN A 486 -16.13 -85.60 58.29
N ARG A 487 -16.01 -86.86 58.74
CA ARG A 487 -16.96 -87.92 58.38
C ARG A 487 -18.31 -87.65 59.05
N CYS A 488 -19.39 -88.22 58.52
CA CYS A 488 -20.66 -88.18 59.24
C CYS A 488 -20.54 -88.77 60.66
N PRO A 489 -21.27 -88.21 61.65
CA PRO A 489 -21.26 -88.73 63.02
C PRO A 489 -21.67 -90.20 63.07
N ALA A 490 -21.21 -90.92 64.09
CA ALA A 490 -21.60 -92.31 64.31
C ALA A 490 -23.14 -92.45 64.31
N ALA A 491 -23.62 -93.49 63.61
CA ALA A 491 -25.03 -93.72 63.27
C ALA A 491 -25.66 -92.83 62.18
N PHE A 492 -24.90 -92.02 61.43
CA PHE A 492 -25.41 -91.24 60.29
C PHE A 492 -24.59 -91.45 58.99
N TYR A 493 -25.27 -91.40 57.84
CA TYR A 493 -24.64 -91.56 56.52
C TYR A 493 -25.31 -90.72 55.42
N GLY A 494 -24.73 -90.76 54.21
CA GLY A 494 -25.28 -90.12 53.01
C GLY A 494 -25.01 -88.60 52.94
N LYS A 495 -25.73 -87.89 52.06
CA LYS A 495 -25.53 -86.44 51.86
C LYS A 495 -26.00 -85.67 53.09
N ASN A 496 -25.20 -84.70 53.54
CA ASN A 496 -25.43 -83.90 54.74
C ASN A 496 -25.69 -84.76 56.01
N CYS A 497 -25.27 -86.04 56.00
CA CYS A 497 -25.52 -87.00 57.08
C CYS A 497 -27.01 -87.20 57.41
N ALA A 498 -27.90 -87.03 56.43
CA ALA A 498 -29.35 -87.03 56.65
C ALA A 498 -29.97 -88.42 56.95
N ASN A 499 -29.27 -89.51 56.61
CA ASN A 499 -29.79 -90.86 56.78
C ASN A 499 -29.25 -91.50 58.07
N VAL A 500 -30.10 -92.21 58.82
CA VAL A 500 -29.70 -92.90 60.06
C VAL A 500 -29.32 -94.36 59.78
N CYS A 501 -28.17 -94.80 60.28
CA CYS A 501 -27.73 -96.20 60.21
C CYS A 501 -28.62 -97.10 61.06
N GLN A 502 -29.05 -98.24 60.51
CA GLN A 502 -29.91 -99.21 61.21
C GLN A 502 -29.10 -100.34 61.87
N CYS A 503 -27.81 -100.11 62.14
CA CYS A 503 -26.88 -101.12 62.62
C CYS A 503 -27.08 -101.42 64.12
N GLN A 504 -27.28 -102.70 64.45
CA GLN A 504 -27.61 -103.18 65.79
C GLN A 504 -26.39 -103.80 66.48
N ASN A 505 -26.51 -104.10 67.77
CA ASN A 505 -25.48 -104.82 68.56
C ASN A 505 -24.07 -104.18 68.51
N GLY A 506 -24.00 -102.86 68.35
CA GLY A 506 -22.76 -102.09 68.29
C GLY A 506 -21.96 -102.22 66.99
N ALA A 507 -22.55 -102.81 65.93
CA ALA A 507 -21.95 -102.89 64.60
C ALA A 507 -21.56 -101.50 64.06
N ASP A 508 -20.42 -101.43 63.38
CA ASP A 508 -19.92 -100.18 62.79
C ASP A 508 -20.56 -99.90 61.43
N CYS A 509 -20.75 -98.62 61.09
CA CYS A 509 -21.52 -98.17 59.93
C CYS A 509 -20.66 -97.36 58.96
N ASP A 510 -20.67 -97.73 57.68
CA ASP A 510 -20.08 -96.92 56.62
C ASP A 510 -20.79 -95.56 56.51
N HIS A 511 -20.07 -94.50 56.86
CA HIS A 511 -20.54 -93.11 56.79
C HIS A 511 -20.97 -92.65 55.38
N ILE A 512 -20.53 -93.31 54.31
CA ILE A 512 -20.92 -93.00 52.93
C ILE A 512 -22.18 -93.79 52.55
N THR A 513 -22.15 -95.13 52.69
CA THR A 513 -23.19 -96.03 52.13
C THR A 513 -24.26 -96.49 53.12
N GLY A 514 -24.02 -96.38 54.43
CA GLY A 514 -24.90 -96.92 55.48
C GLY A 514 -24.75 -98.42 55.74
N GLN A 515 -23.76 -99.09 55.13
CA GLN A 515 -23.55 -100.53 55.30
C GLN A 515 -23.00 -100.86 56.69
N CYS A 516 -23.61 -101.86 57.35
CA CYS A 516 -23.20 -102.34 58.68
C CYS A 516 -22.10 -103.40 58.60
N THR A 517 -21.18 -103.39 59.58
CA THR A 517 -20.15 -104.41 59.79
C THR A 517 -20.26 -105.01 61.20
N CYS A 518 -20.48 -106.32 61.28
CA CYS A 518 -20.92 -106.96 62.51
C CYS A 518 -19.78 -107.26 63.49
N ARG A 519 -20.03 -107.06 64.79
CA ARG A 519 -19.14 -107.55 65.84
C ARG A 519 -19.22 -109.07 65.95
N THR A 520 -18.19 -109.66 66.57
CA THR A 520 -18.15 -111.07 66.96
C THR A 520 -19.40 -111.49 67.73
N GLY A 521 -19.97 -112.65 67.39
CA GLY A 521 -21.17 -113.18 68.01
C GLY A 521 -22.50 -112.71 67.41
N PHE A 522 -22.44 -111.93 66.32
CA PHE A 522 -23.60 -111.42 65.61
C PHE A 522 -23.47 -111.58 64.08
N THR A 523 -24.61 -111.62 63.40
CA THR A 523 -24.77 -111.77 61.95
C THR A 523 -26.10 -111.15 61.48
N GLY A 524 -26.41 -111.21 60.19
CA GLY A 524 -27.53 -110.50 59.56
C GLY A 524 -27.11 -109.17 58.93
N LYS A 525 -28.00 -108.54 58.14
CA LYS A 525 -27.68 -107.32 57.36
C LYS A 525 -27.54 -106.06 58.23
N GLN A 526 -28.20 -106.05 59.37
CA GLN A 526 -28.12 -105.01 60.40
C GLN A 526 -27.37 -105.52 61.63
N CYS A 527 -26.75 -106.71 61.54
CA CYS A 527 -26.13 -107.40 62.67
C CYS A 527 -27.12 -107.70 63.81
N GLU A 528 -28.39 -107.87 63.44
CA GLU A 528 -29.56 -108.04 64.31
C GLU A 528 -29.63 -109.43 64.94
N GLN A 529 -28.98 -110.43 64.34
CA GLN A 529 -29.08 -111.84 64.72
C GLN A 529 -27.88 -112.24 65.58
N LYS A 530 -28.13 -112.89 66.72
CA LYS A 530 -27.08 -113.61 67.46
C LYS A 530 -26.67 -114.87 66.68
N CYS A 531 -25.46 -115.38 66.93
CA CYS A 531 -25.07 -116.67 66.37
C CYS A 531 -26.00 -117.80 66.85
N SER A 532 -26.31 -118.72 65.94
CA SER A 532 -27.15 -119.89 66.21
C SER A 532 -26.56 -120.74 67.34
N PRO A 533 -27.38 -121.41 68.18
CA PRO A 533 -26.89 -122.28 69.24
C PRO A 533 -25.86 -123.29 68.71
N GLY A 534 -24.70 -123.35 69.36
CA GLY A 534 -23.57 -124.15 68.89
C GLY A 534 -22.60 -123.41 67.94
N THR A 535 -22.79 -122.12 67.66
CA THR A 535 -21.85 -121.31 66.85
C THR A 535 -21.47 -119.98 67.52
N PHE A 536 -20.26 -119.49 67.24
CA PHE A 536 -19.72 -118.24 67.78
C PHE A 536 -18.73 -117.52 66.83
N GLY A 537 -18.15 -116.40 67.30
CA GLY A 537 -17.10 -115.66 66.61
C GLY A 537 -17.59 -114.70 65.52
N TYR A 538 -16.67 -114.16 64.70
CA TYR A 538 -17.00 -113.20 63.65
C TYR A 538 -17.85 -113.84 62.54
N GLY A 539 -19.04 -113.31 62.31
CA GLY A 539 -19.99 -113.85 61.33
C GLY A 539 -20.46 -115.29 61.63
N CYS A 540 -20.36 -115.73 62.89
CA CYS A 540 -20.91 -117.01 63.38
C CYS A 540 -20.32 -118.27 62.72
N LYS A 541 -19.04 -118.25 62.35
CA LYS A 541 -18.36 -119.31 61.60
C LYS A 541 -17.62 -120.34 62.45
N GLN A 542 -17.52 -120.16 63.76
CA GLN A 542 -16.81 -121.06 64.68
C GLN A 542 -17.83 -121.95 65.40
N LEU A 543 -17.50 -123.22 65.66
CA LEU A 543 -18.42 -124.20 66.28
C LEU A 543 -18.09 -124.41 67.76
N CYS A 544 -19.09 -124.46 68.62
CA CYS A 544 -18.94 -124.73 70.05
C CYS A 544 -18.78 -126.23 70.32
N GLU A 545 -17.84 -126.58 71.21
CA GLU A 545 -17.38 -127.96 71.41
C GLU A 545 -17.77 -128.56 72.78
N CYS A 546 -18.88 -128.10 73.35
CA CYS A 546 -19.36 -128.46 74.69
C CYS A 546 -19.91 -129.89 74.79
N MET A 547 -19.62 -130.58 75.90
CA MET A 547 -20.12 -131.94 76.20
C MET A 547 -21.27 -131.89 77.23
N ASN A 548 -21.87 -133.05 77.52
CA ASN A 548 -22.92 -133.22 78.53
C ASN A 548 -24.13 -132.26 78.37
N ASN A 549 -24.47 -131.95 77.11
CA ASN A 549 -25.58 -131.07 76.71
C ASN A 549 -25.47 -129.61 77.21
N ALA A 550 -24.25 -129.16 77.53
CA ALA A 550 -23.95 -127.78 77.89
C ALA A 550 -24.07 -126.80 76.69
N THR A 551 -24.53 -125.58 76.95
CA THR A 551 -24.62 -124.49 75.95
C THR A 551 -23.34 -123.65 75.92
N CYS A 552 -23.15 -122.85 74.87
CA CYS A 552 -22.02 -121.92 74.75
C CYS A 552 -22.44 -120.46 74.67
N ASP A 553 -21.53 -119.57 75.06
CA ASP A 553 -21.56 -118.15 74.75
C ASP A 553 -21.43 -117.92 73.22
N HIS A 554 -22.38 -117.21 72.63
CA HIS A 554 -22.42 -116.95 71.19
C HIS A 554 -21.34 -115.96 70.70
N VAL A 555 -20.70 -115.20 71.60
CA VAL A 555 -19.61 -114.26 71.30
C VAL A 555 -18.26 -114.96 71.44
N THR A 556 -18.02 -115.63 72.56
CA THR A 556 -16.70 -116.14 72.99
C THR A 556 -16.51 -117.66 72.82
N GLY A 557 -17.59 -118.42 72.66
CA GLY A 557 -17.56 -119.89 72.54
C GLY A 557 -17.43 -120.64 73.87
N THR A 558 -17.33 -119.96 75.02
CA THR A 558 -17.16 -120.61 76.33
C THR A 558 -18.40 -121.41 76.73
N CYS A 559 -18.19 -122.65 77.19
CA CYS A 559 -19.27 -123.56 77.61
C CYS A 559 -19.78 -123.27 79.03
N TYR A 560 -21.11 -123.33 79.22
CA TYR A 560 -21.79 -123.20 80.51
C TYR A 560 -22.27 -124.57 81.00
N CYS A 561 -21.65 -125.06 82.08
CA CYS A 561 -21.81 -126.43 82.53
C CYS A 561 -23.07 -126.66 83.36
N SER A 562 -23.73 -127.80 83.14
CA SER A 562 -24.84 -128.26 83.98
C SER A 562 -24.38 -128.51 85.43
N PRO A 563 -25.24 -128.29 86.45
CA PRO A 563 -24.87 -128.47 87.85
C PRO A 563 -24.24 -129.84 88.14
N GLY A 564 -23.12 -129.83 88.86
CA GLY A 564 -22.29 -131.00 89.13
C GLY A 564 -21.11 -131.18 88.17
N PHE A 565 -21.06 -130.47 87.04
CA PHE A 565 -19.97 -130.54 86.05
C PHE A 565 -19.14 -129.24 85.98
N LYS A 566 -17.84 -129.38 85.70
CA LYS A 566 -16.85 -128.32 85.47
C LYS A 566 -15.91 -128.70 84.31
N GLY A 567 -15.00 -127.78 83.97
CA GLY A 567 -14.05 -127.93 82.87
C GLY A 567 -14.50 -127.14 81.63
N ILE A 568 -13.56 -126.75 80.76
CA ILE A 568 -13.86 -125.88 79.60
C ILE A 568 -14.81 -126.52 78.57
N ARG A 569 -15.02 -127.84 78.63
CA ARG A 569 -16.00 -128.59 77.83
C ARG A 569 -17.09 -129.26 78.69
N CYS A 570 -17.14 -128.98 80.00
CA CYS A 570 -18.12 -129.51 80.96
C CYS A 570 -18.05 -131.02 81.19
N ASP A 571 -16.82 -131.54 81.30
CA ASP A 571 -16.46 -132.95 81.27
C ASP A 571 -16.17 -133.60 82.66
N GLN A 572 -16.06 -132.83 83.75
CA GLN A 572 -15.54 -133.31 85.05
C GLN A 572 -16.45 -132.99 86.25
N ALA A 573 -16.55 -133.87 87.25
CA ALA A 573 -17.32 -133.62 88.49
C ALA A 573 -16.47 -133.01 89.63
N ALA A 574 -17.08 -132.34 90.62
CA ALA A 574 -16.32 -131.53 91.60
C ALA A 574 -16.97 -131.25 92.98
N LEU A 575 -16.08 -130.97 93.95
CA LEU A 575 -16.28 -130.22 95.21
C LEU A 575 -15.11 -129.16 95.31
N MET A 576 -15.16 -128.14 96.20
CA MET A 576 -14.45 -126.79 96.21
C MET A 576 -12.88 -126.80 96.25
N MET A 577 -12.03 -125.73 96.24
CA MET A 577 -11.98 -124.24 96.54
C MET A 577 -10.61 -123.68 95.96
N GLU A 578 -10.09 -122.41 95.89
CA GLU A 578 -10.51 -120.97 95.94
C GLU A 578 -9.30 -120.00 95.54
N GLU A 579 -9.41 -118.64 95.64
CA GLU A 579 -8.34 -117.55 95.64
C GLU A 579 -7.51 -117.18 94.35
N LEU A 580 -6.76 -116.04 94.14
CA LEU A 580 -6.86 -114.58 94.51
C LEU A 580 -5.81 -113.59 93.82
N ASN A 581 -6.22 -112.37 93.38
CA ASN A 581 -5.49 -111.05 93.14
C ASN A 581 -4.46 -110.73 91.96
N PRO A 582 -3.29 -110.00 92.10
CA PRO A 582 -3.05 -108.67 91.42
C PRO A 582 -1.67 -108.36 90.73
N TYR A 583 -1.46 -107.19 90.03
CA TYR A 583 -0.26 -106.24 89.99
C TYR A 583 -0.15 -105.14 88.85
N THR A 584 1.00 -104.39 88.65
CA THR A 584 1.18 -102.98 88.05
C THR A 584 2.58 -102.57 87.38
N LYS A 585 2.80 -101.39 86.64
CA LYS A 585 4.09 -100.57 86.24
C LYS A 585 3.96 -99.58 84.96
N ILE A 586 4.92 -98.76 84.36
CA ILE A 586 5.93 -97.64 84.70
C ILE A 586 6.52 -96.81 83.44
N SER A 587 7.35 -95.69 83.54
CA SER A 587 7.91 -94.71 82.45
C SER A 587 9.33 -94.04 82.77
N PRO A 588 10.01 -92.95 82.17
CA PRO A 588 9.97 -91.98 80.97
C PRO A 588 11.38 -91.51 80.26
N ALA A 589 11.54 -90.37 79.48
CA ALA A 589 12.85 -89.84 78.81
C ALA A 589 12.99 -88.30 78.33
N LEU A 590 14.16 -87.77 77.76
CA LEU A 590 14.64 -86.30 77.64
C LEU A 590 15.65 -85.87 76.46
N GLY A 591 16.04 -84.54 76.23
CA GLY A 591 17.03 -83.98 75.19
C GLY A 591 17.60 -82.48 75.33
N SER A 592 18.55 -81.95 74.47
CA SER A 592 19.36 -80.64 74.63
C SER A 592 19.96 -79.90 73.36
N GLU A 593 20.59 -78.68 73.42
CA GLU A 593 21.00 -77.73 72.29
C GLU A 593 22.22 -76.71 72.50
N ARG A 594 22.67 -75.89 71.50
CA ARG A 594 23.81 -74.88 71.52
C ARG A 594 23.76 -73.70 70.48
N HIS A 595 24.42 -72.54 70.73
CA HIS A 595 24.37 -71.29 69.91
C HIS A 595 25.53 -71.00 68.89
N SER A 596 25.34 -70.00 68.00
CA SER A 596 26.15 -69.68 66.79
C SER A 596 26.54 -68.18 66.61
N VAL A 597 27.50 -67.89 65.72
CA VAL A 597 28.28 -66.62 65.62
C VAL A 597 27.81 -65.65 64.50
N GLY A 598 26.95 -66.08 63.57
CA GLY A 598 26.73 -65.39 62.28
C GLY A 598 26.15 -63.96 62.31
N ALA A 599 25.49 -63.53 63.39
CA ALA A 599 24.69 -62.30 63.41
C ALA A 599 25.51 -60.99 63.34
N ILE A 600 26.74 -60.98 63.88
CA ILE A 600 27.49 -59.73 64.11
C ILE A 600 28.04 -59.13 62.81
N ILE A 601 28.47 -59.98 61.87
CA ILE A 601 29.15 -59.55 60.62
C ILE A 601 28.17 -58.84 59.67
N GLY A 602 26.91 -59.31 59.58
CA GLY A 602 25.92 -58.73 58.68
C GLY A 602 25.56 -57.27 58.98
N ILE A 603 25.53 -56.89 60.27
CA ILE A 603 25.18 -55.54 60.73
C ILE A 603 26.23 -54.52 60.27
N ILE A 604 27.52 -54.88 60.32
CA ILE A 604 28.63 -53.99 59.92
C ILE A 604 28.58 -53.70 58.42
N ILE A 605 28.28 -54.71 57.59
CA ILE A 605 28.16 -54.57 56.13
C ILE A 605 26.96 -53.67 55.77
N LEU A 606 25.82 -53.84 56.45
CA LEU A 606 24.61 -53.03 56.23
C LEU A 606 24.87 -51.53 56.46
N LEU A 607 25.58 -51.18 57.53
CA LEU A 607 25.88 -49.79 57.88
C LEU A 607 26.80 -49.11 56.86
N LEU A 608 27.78 -49.85 56.30
CA LEU A 608 28.66 -49.33 55.25
C LEU A 608 27.90 -48.99 53.95
N ILE A 609 26.94 -49.83 53.56
CA ILE A 609 26.11 -49.61 52.36
C ILE A 609 25.26 -48.33 52.52
N ILE A 610 24.66 -48.12 53.69
CA ILE A 610 23.85 -46.93 54.00
C ILE A 610 24.68 -45.64 53.89
N MET A 611 25.92 -45.63 54.40
CA MET A 611 26.81 -44.47 54.32
C MET A 611 27.17 -44.09 52.86
N VAL A 612 27.38 -45.08 51.99
CA VAL A 612 27.67 -44.84 50.55
C VAL A 612 26.46 -44.24 49.84
N LEU A 613 25.25 -44.75 50.11
CA LEU A 613 24.01 -44.22 49.52
C LEU A 613 23.72 -42.76 49.94
N LEU A 614 23.97 -42.41 51.20
CA LEU A 614 23.83 -41.03 51.68
C LEU A 614 24.84 -40.08 51.01
N ALA A 615 26.09 -40.50 50.82
CA ALA A 615 27.09 -39.71 50.11
C ALA A 615 26.69 -39.45 48.65
N LEU A 616 26.18 -40.47 47.95
CA LEU A 616 25.66 -40.34 46.57
C LEU A 616 24.45 -39.39 46.49
N PHE A 617 23.53 -39.44 47.46
CA PHE A 617 22.37 -38.54 47.50
C PHE A 617 22.78 -37.06 47.70
N VAL A 618 23.76 -36.80 48.57
CA VAL A 618 24.31 -35.44 48.78
C VAL A 618 25.04 -34.95 47.52
N TRP A 619 25.80 -35.81 46.85
CA TRP A 619 26.44 -35.48 45.57
C TRP A 619 25.42 -35.16 44.48
N TYR A 620 24.38 -35.98 44.34
CA TYR A 620 23.29 -35.76 43.37
C TYR A 620 22.55 -34.44 43.62
N ARG A 621 22.23 -34.11 44.88
CA ARG A 621 21.59 -32.82 45.23
C ARG A 621 22.52 -31.61 45.02
N ARG A 622 23.84 -31.74 45.17
CA ARG A 622 24.77 -30.69 44.76
C ARG A 622 24.75 -30.50 43.24
N LYS A 623 24.82 -31.60 42.47
CA LYS A 623 24.85 -31.58 41.00
C LYS A 623 23.58 -31.04 40.34
N GLN A 624 22.40 -31.20 40.97
CA GLN A 624 21.17 -30.53 40.49
C GLN A 624 21.18 -29.01 40.70
N LYS A 625 21.92 -28.50 41.69
CA LYS A 625 21.92 -27.05 42.02
C LYS A 625 22.74 -26.20 41.04
N GLU A 626 23.50 -26.82 40.14
CA GLU A 626 24.30 -26.17 39.09
C GLU A 626 23.59 -26.13 37.72
N LYS A 627 22.31 -26.53 37.64
CA LYS A 627 21.53 -26.56 36.39
C LYS A 627 20.14 -25.92 36.53
N GLY A 628 20.12 -24.66 36.97
CA GLY A 628 18.89 -23.87 37.13
C GLY A 628 18.98 -22.47 36.51
N HIS A 629 18.59 -22.37 35.24
CA HIS A 629 18.14 -21.16 34.53
C HIS A 629 19.02 -19.90 34.56
N ASP A 630 19.75 -19.67 33.45
CA ASP A 630 19.84 -18.32 32.88
C ASP A 630 18.44 -17.86 32.44
N MET A 631 18.15 -16.56 32.60
CA MET A 631 16.98 -15.90 32.00
C MET A 631 17.42 -14.53 31.45
N PRO A 632 17.19 -14.23 30.17
CA PRO A 632 17.54 -12.93 29.60
C PRO A 632 16.66 -11.83 30.20
N SER A 633 17.28 -10.78 30.72
CA SER A 633 16.60 -9.58 31.20
C SER A 633 16.09 -8.74 30.02
N VAL A 634 14.79 -8.83 29.73
CA VAL A 634 14.13 -7.92 28.79
C VAL A 634 13.98 -6.55 29.47
N SER A 635 14.90 -5.63 29.17
CA SER A 635 14.75 -4.22 29.51
C SER A 635 13.59 -3.63 28.72
N TYR A 636 12.52 -3.22 29.41
CA TYR A 636 11.49 -2.37 28.80
C TYR A 636 12.09 -0.99 28.52
N THR A 637 12.40 -0.70 27.26
CA THR A 637 12.44 0.69 26.82
C THR A 637 11.03 1.27 26.93
N PRO A 638 10.83 2.44 27.57
CA PRO A 638 9.55 3.12 27.49
C PRO A 638 9.32 3.53 26.04
N ALA A 639 8.21 3.08 25.45
CA ALA A 639 7.83 3.51 24.11
C ALA A 639 7.70 5.05 24.09
N MET A 640 8.22 5.68 23.04
CA MET A 640 8.02 7.11 22.84
C MET A 640 6.52 7.40 22.77
N ARG A 641 6.04 8.33 23.59
CA ARG A 641 4.84 9.07 23.24
C ARG A 641 5.19 9.93 22.03
N MET A 642 4.79 9.50 20.83
CA MET A 642 4.62 10.43 19.73
C MET A 642 3.48 11.37 20.12
N THR A 643 3.83 12.57 20.56
CA THR A 643 2.88 13.67 20.72
C THR A 643 2.38 14.07 19.34
N ASN A 644 1.07 14.08 19.16
CA ASN A 644 0.45 14.32 17.86
C ASN A 644 0.46 15.82 17.50
N THR A 645 1.50 16.24 16.78
CA THR A 645 1.59 17.55 16.11
C THR A 645 2.41 17.40 14.82
N ASP A 646 1.98 18.10 13.77
CA ASP A 646 2.74 18.46 12.56
C ASP A 646 3.22 17.30 11.66
N TYR A 647 2.26 16.71 10.95
CA TYR A 647 2.50 16.10 9.62
C TYR A 647 1.79 16.89 8.51
N SER A 648 2.09 18.18 8.41
CA SER A 648 1.79 18.99 7.21
C SER A 648 2.75 18.60 6.08
N LEU A 649 2.60 17.37 5.58
CA LEU A 649 3.42 16.82 4.51
C LEU A 649 2.60 16.82 3.23
N SER A 650 2.78 17.88 2.43
CA SER A 650 2.11 18.11 1.14
C SER A 650 2.52 17.07 0.09
N GLY A 651 1.97 15.86 0.23
CA GLY A 651 2.21 14.72 -0.64
C GLY A 651 1.54 14.88 -2.00
N ALA A 652 2.15 15.67 -2.88
CA ALA A 652 1.72 15.76 -4.28
C ALA A 652 1.65 14.36 -4.91
N CYS A 653 0.47 13.97 -5.41
CA CYS A 653 0.23 12.64 -5.96
C CYS A 653 0.90 12.44 -7.32
N GLY A 654 2.21 12.16 -7.30
CA GLY A 654 2.95 11.67 -8.45
C GLY A 654 2.47 10.27 -8.86
N MET A 655 1.48 10.17 -9.74
CA MET A 655 1.02 8.88 -10.28
C MET A 655 2.06 8.26 -11.21
N ASP A 656 2.42 7.01 -10.92
CA ASP A 656 3.41 6.25 -11.67
C ASP A 656 2.85 5.75 -13.01
N ARG A 657 3.62 5.93 -14.10
CA ARG A 657 3.11 5.90 -15.48
C ARG A 657 3.02 4.49 -16.07
N ARG A 658 2.08 3.66 -15.56
CA ARG A 658 1.88 2.29 -16.06
C ARG A 658 1.36 2.27 -17.51
N GLN A 659 2.15 1.70 -18.42
CA GLN A 659 1.71 1.30 -19.77
C GLN A 659 1.14 -0.12 -19.76
N ASN A 660 0.16 -0.37 -20.63
CA ASN A 660 -0.36 -1.72 -20.90
C ASN A 660 0.59 -2.52 -21.79
N THR A 661 0.88 -3.77 -21.41
CA THR A 661 1.31 -4.84 -22.34
C THR A 661 0.73 -6.19 -21.91
N TYR A 662 0.71 -7.14 -22.85
CA TYR A 662 -0.20 -8.28 -22.82
C TYR A 662 0.31 -9.53 -22.07
N ILE A 663 -0.67 -10.37 -21.73
CA ILE A 663 -0.56 -11.74 -21.23
C ILE A 663 0.52 -12.57 -21.96
N MET A 664 1.35 -13.27 -21.19
CA MET A 664 1.74 -14.67 -21.50
C MET A 664 2.07 -15.41 -20.19
N GLU A 665 1.63 -16.67 -20.10
CA GLU A 665 1.68 -17.48 -18.88
C GLU A 665 2.75 -18.58 -19.01
N LYS A 666 3.76 -18.60 -18.12
CA LYS A 666 4.32 -19.89 -17.67
C LYS A 666 5.11 -19.87 -16.37
N SER A 667 4.78 -20.85 -15.54
CA SER A 667 5.51 -21.33 -14.37
C SER A 667 7.00 -21.58 -14.61
N PHE A 668 7.83 -21.16 -13.64
CA PHE A 668 8.86 -22.03 -13.09
C PHE A 668 8.93 -21.87 -11.56
N LYS A 669 9.60 -22.80 -10.88
CA LYS A 669 9.45 -23.05 -9.44
C LYS A 669 10.81 -23.19 -8.74
N ASP A 670 10.79 -23.05 -7.41
CA ASP A 670 11.88 -23.32 -6.47
C ASP A 670 13.06 -22.30 -6.58
N TYR A 671 13.91 -22.07 -5.57
CA TYR A 671 14.22 -22.83 -4.35
C TYR A 671 14.64 -21.89 -3.19
N MET A 672 14.54 -22.32 -1.93
CA MET A 672 14.91 -21.51 -0.75
C MET A 672 16.38 -21.68 -0.32
N LYS A 673 17.06 -20.60 0.07
CA LYS A 673 17.74 -20.51 1.39
C LYS A 673 18.34 -19.15 1.77
N GLU A 674 18.47 -18.95 3.06
CA GLU A 674 19.29 -17.92 3.71
C GLU A 674 20.78 -18.32 3.73
N SER A 675 21.69 -17.33 3.87
CA SER A 675 22.49 -17.11 5.10
C SER A 675 23.92 -16.56 4.87
N VAL A 676 24.16 -15.36 5.40
CA VAL A 676 25.32 -14.98 6.24
C VAL A 676 26.76 -15.22 5.72
N CYS A 677 27.45 -14.10 5.46
CA CYS A 677 28.86 -13.77 5.71
C CYS A 677 29.98 -14.82 5.52
N SER A 678 30.97 -14.46 4.69
CA SER A 678 32.34 -14.21 5.19
C SER A 678 33.11 -13.26 4.25
N SER A 679 34.15 -12.62 4.78
CA SER A 679 34.95 -11.59 4.10
C SER A 679 36.34 -12.08 3.69
N SER A 680 36.99 -11.29 2.84
CA SER A 680 38.45 -11.12 2.74
C SER A 680 39.25 -12.06 1.81
N THR A 681 39.57 -11.49 0.64
CA THR A 681 40.93 -11.39 0.06
C THR A 681 41.81 -12.65 -0.11
N CYS A 682 42.16 -12.94 -1.36
CA CYS A 682 43.55 -12.78 -1.81
C CYS A 682 43.60 -12.45 -3.32
N SER A 683 44.70 -11.82 -3.77
CA SER A 683 44.89 -11.29 -5.13
C SER A 683 45.74 -12.22 -6.00
N LEU A 684 45.78 -11.98 -7.32
CA LEU A 684 47.01 -11.96 -8.14
C LEU A 684 46.76 -11.48 -9.59
N ASN A 685 47.56 -10.48 -10.02
CA ASN A 685 48.31 -10.30 -11.29
C ASN A 685 47.76 -10.80 -12.66
N SER A 686 48.06 -10.17 -13.82
CA SER A 686 48.74 -8.88 -14.14
C SER A 686 48.61 -8.52 -15.63
N SER A 687 48.63 -7.22 -15.96
CA SER A 687 49.17 -6.53 -17.17
C SER A 687 48.55 -5.10 -17.23
N GLU A 688 49.25 -3.98 -17.04
CA GLU A 688 50.40 -3.41 -17.80
C GLU A 688 50.05 -3.19 -19.29
N ASN A 689 49.86 -1.95 -19.77
CA ASN A 689 50.91 -0.93 -19.89
C ASN A 689 50.38 0.54 -19.89
N PRO A 690 51.21 1.58 -19.65
CA PRO A 690 50.80 2.99 -19.55
C PRO A 690 51.28 3.89 -20.71
N TYR A 691 50.77 5.13 -20.81
CA TYR A 691 51.55 6.32 -21.22
C TYR A 691 50.90 7.65 -20.74
N ALA A 692 51.75 8.66 -20.58
CA ALA A 692 51.61 10.00 -19.96
C ALA A 692 50.43 10.92 -20.43
N THR A 693 50.12 12.10 -19.84
CA THR A 693 50.97 13.07 -19.09
C THR A 693 50.16 13.99 -18.13
N ILE A 694 50.86 14.64 -17.18
CA ILE A 694 50.35 15.53 -16.11
C ILE A 694 50.41 17.04 -16.51
N LYS A 695 49.47 17.88 -16.01
CA LYS A 695 49.72 19.28 -15.59
C LYS A 695 48.78 19.74 -14.46
N ASP A 696 49.32 20.46 -13.47
CA ASP A 696 48.72 20.98 -12.22
C ASP A 696 49.69 22.02 -11.59
N PRO A 697 49.37 22.79 -10.51
CA PRO A 697 48.07 23.13 -9.91
C PRO A 697 47.76 24.65 -10.13
N PRO A 698 47.83 25.68 -9.21
CA PRO A 698 48.12 25.81 -7.76
C PRO A 698 46.87 26.17 -6.90
N ILE A 699 46.65 25.66 -5.67
CA ILE A 699 47.18 26.02 -4.32
C ILE A 699 46.71 27.37 -3.71
N LEU A 700 45.91 27.29 -2.61
CA LEU A 700 46.24 27.97 -1.34
C LEU A 700 45.64 27.25 -0.09
N THR A 701 46.41 27.27 1.00
CA THR A 701 46.25 26.68 2.36
C THR A 701 44.93 27.02 3.10
N CYS A 702 44.26 26.15 3.86
CA CYS A 702 44.64 25.30 5.03
C CYS A 702 44.70 26.00 6.42
N LYS A 703 43.81 25.60 7.36
CA LYS A 703 44.17 25.24 8.77
C LYS A 703 43.02 24.55 9.56
N HIS A 704 43.39 23.84 10.63
CA HIS A 704 42.55 23.04 11.55
C HIS A 704 42.61 23.59 13.01
N SER A 705 41.91 22.90 13.94
CA SER A 705 42.01 22.88 15.43
C SER A 705 40.98 23.71 16.21
N GLU A 706 40.37 23.24 17.31
CA GLU A 706 40.24 21.87 17.87
C GLU A 706 39.07 21.78 18.89
N SER A 707 38.83 20.60 19.48
CA SER A 707 37.83 20.33 20.54
C SER A 707 38.06 21.11 21.85
N SER A 708 37.07 21.39 22.71
CA SER A 708 36.50 20.38 23.62
C SER A 708 35.49 20.91 24.67
N TYR A 709 34.74 19.96 25.28
CA TYR A 709 34.28 19.89 26.69
C TYR A 709 32.94 20.51 27.18
N VAL A 710 32.10 19.61 27.72
CA VAL A 710 31.04 19.65 28.78
C VAL A 710 29.73 20.47 28.73
N GLU A 711 28.64 19.67 28.73
CA GLU A 711 27.48 19.67 29.65
C GLU A 711 26.40 20.78 29.64
N MET A 712 25.21 20.35 30.08
CA MET A 712 23.93 21.05 29.98
C MET A 712 23.42 21.49 31.35
N LYS A 713 22.64 22.58 31.40
CA LYS A 713 21.47 22.62 32.30
C LYS A 713 20.35 23.54 31.81
N SER A 714 19.12 23.08 32.04
CA SER A 714 17.87 23.63 31.50
C SER A 714 17.32 24.83 32.32
N PRO A 715 16.35 25.61 31.80
CA PRO A 715 16.02 26.94 32.32
C PRO A 715 15.01 26.94 33.48
N GLY A 716 14.88 28.10 34.13
CA GLY A 716 13.85 28.40 35.14
C GLY A 716 12.86 29.48 34.67
N HIS A 717 11.58 29.32 35.06
CA HIS A 717 10.45 30.18 34.69
C HIS A 717 10.62 31.68 34.98
N ARG A 718 9.91 32.50 34.20
CA ARG A 718 9.21 33.70 34.70
C ARG A 718 7.98 34.02 33.87
N GLU A 719 6.89 34.45 34.51
CA GLU A 719 5.64 34.88 33.87
C GLU A 719 5.45 36.41 33.98
N SER A 720 4.84 37.03 32.95
CA SER A 720 3.86 38.17 32.97
C SER A 720 4.11 39.44 33.82
N PRO A 721 3.25 40.50 33.70
CA PRO A 721 2.43 40.97 32.56
C PRO A 721 2.63 42.50 32.28
N TYR A 722 1.85 43.09 31.34
CA TYR A 722 1.13 44.41 31.35
C TYR A 722 0.63 44.69 29.89
N SER A 723 -0.64 44.99 29.56
CA SER A 723 -1.43 46.25 29.74
C SER A 723 -0.97 47.38 28.79
N GLU A 724 -1.75 48.18 28.02
CA GLU A 724 -3.20 48.53 27.95
C GLU A 724 -3.64 48.92 26.48
N MET A 725 -4.84 48.56 25.97
CA MET A 725 -6.11 49.36 25.78
C MET A 725 -6.19 50.29 24.51
N PRO A 726 -7.28 51.06 24.21
CA PRO A 726 -8.42 50.54 23.42
C PRO A 726 -9.06 51.51 22.37
N THR A 727 -10.02 51.04 21.54
CA THR A 727 -11.20 51.80 21.00
C THR A 727 -12.08 50.91 20.08
N SER A 728 -13.26 51.36 19.60
CA SER A 728 -14.57 51.34 20.30
C SER A 728 -15.73 51.84 19.39
N SER A 729 -16.68 50.98 19.03
CA SER A 729 -18.08 51.30 18.65
C SER A 729 -18.86 49.97 18.52
N THR A 730 -20.02 49.69 19.14
CA THR A 730 -21.33 50.37 19.32
C THR A 730 -22.21 50.46 18.05
N ALA A 731 -23.52 50.16 18.07
CA ALA A 731 -24.34 49.37 19.01
C ALA A 731 -25.76 49.13 18.41
N ASN A 732 -26.42 48.01 18.75
CA ASN A 732 -27.88 47.83 18.93
C ASN A 732 -28.14 46.37 19.39
N LYS A 733 -28.71 46.09 20.57
CA LYS A 733 -30.12 46.27 21.02
C LYS A 733 -31.14 45.42 20.25
N ASN A 734 -31.64 44.36 20.88
CA ASN A 734 -32.95 44.40 21.57
C ASN A 734 -33.09 43.26 22.60
N ILE A 735 -34.12 43.36 23.44
CA ILE A 735 -34.40 42.54 24.64
C ILE A 735 -35.72 41.78 24.44
N TYR A 736 -35.85 40.56 24.99
CA TYR A 736 -37.06 40.09 25.70
C TYR A 736 -36.72 38.91 26.63
N GLU A 737 -37.25 38.95 27.85
CA GLU A 737 -37.25 37.85 28.84
C GLU A 737 -38.62 37.14 28.82
N VAL A 738 -38.68 35.81 28.98
CA VAL A 738 -39.83 35.09 29.57
C VAL A 738 -39.37 33.78 30.26
N GLU A 739 -39.87 33.54 31.46
CA GLU A 739 -39.97 32.27 32.21
C GLU A 739 -41.32 32.32 33.00
N PRO A 740 -41.83 31.30 33.73
CA PRO A 740 -41.48 29.86 33.84
C PRO A 740 -42.72 28.89 33.92
N THR A 741 -42.53 27.70 34.52
CA THR A 741 -43.45 26.90 35.42
C THR A 741 -44.41 25.76 34.97
N VAL A 742 -44.29 24.61 35.70
CA VAL A 742 -45.35 23.69 36.26
C VAL A 742 -46.05 22.68 35.30
N SER A 743 -46.40 21.40 35.63
CA SER A 743 -46.50 20.56 36.88
C SER A 743 -46.12 19.06 36.61
N ILE A 744 -45.49 18.26 37.50
CA ILE A 744 -45.93 17.51 38.72
C ILE A 744 -46.76 16.21 38.51
N VAL A 745 -46.20 15.04 38.90
CA VAL A 745 -46.71 13.93 39.78
C VAL A 745 -45.44 13.11 40.22
N GLN A 746 -44.97 13.05 41.48
CA GLN A 746 -45.40 12.27 42.69
C GLN A 746 -45.25 10.73 42.58
N ASP A 747 -44.85 9.95 43.62
CA ASP A 747 -44.28 10.25 44.96
C ASP A 747 -43.59 8.99 45.58
N GLY A 748 -42.67 9.17 46.54
CA GLY A 748 -42.31 8.22 47.61
C GLY A 748 -41.62 6.86 47.31
N ARG A 749 -40.92 6.20 48.25
CA ARG A 749 -40.45 6.62 49.59
C ARG A 749 -39.36 5.65 50.13
N SER A 750 -38.22 6.21 50.60
CA SER A 750 -37.37 5.88 51.79
C SER A 750 -37.43 4.47 52.50
N ARG A 751 -36.40 3.97 53.21
CA ARG A 751 -35.22 4.62 53.86
C ARG A 751 -34.11 3.62 54.31
N SER A 752 -32.86 4.10 54.25
CA SER A 752 -31.70 3.94 55.18
C SER A 752 -31.39 2.69 56.05
N ALA A 753 -30.07 2.42 56.14
CA ALA A 753 -29.27 2.09 57.36
C ALA A 753 -29.27 0.64 57.92
N SER A 754 -28.22 0.12 58.61
CA SER A 754 -26.81 0.56 58.84
C SER A 754 -25.98 -0.48 59.65
N TYR A 755 -24.64 -0.57 59.41
CA TYR A 755 -23.60 -1.04 60.39
C TYR A 755 -23.66 -2.54 60.81
N LEU A 756 -22.63 -3.26 61.33
CA LEU A 756 -21.14 -3.11 61.43
C LEU A 756 -20.51 -4.50 61.80
N GLN A 757 -19.17 -4.65 61.63
CA GLN A 757 -18.21 -5.46 62.44
C GLN A 757 -17.83 -6.95 62.10
N ASN A 758 -16.50 -7.15 62.03
CA ASN A 758 -15.67 -8.38 62.21
C ASN A 758 -15.58 -8.76 63.73
N PRO A 759 -14.94 -9.87 64.24
CA PRO A 759 -13.72 -10.55 63.70
C PRO A 759 -13.38 -12.05 64.06
N TYR A 760 -12.18 -12.49 63.58
CA TYR A 760 -11.21 -13.49 64.12
C TYR A 760 -11.36 -15.05 64.05
N ASP A 761 -10.42 -15.66 63.30
CA ASP A 761 -9.54 -16.86 63.52
C ASP A 761 -10.00 -18.26 64.00
N LEU A 762 -9.69 -19.28 63.16
CA LEU A 762 -8.85 -20.52 63.35
C LEU A 762 -8.92 -21.37 64.66
N PRO A 763 -8.66 -22.72 64.66
CA PRO A 763 -7.70 -23.44 63.79
C PRO A 763 -7.97 -24.94 63.38
N ARG A 764 -7.10 -25.46 62.49
CA ARG A 764 -6.54 -26.83 62.32
C ARG A 764 -7.36 -28.16 62.43
N ASN A 765 -7.21 -28.95 61.36
CA ASN A 765 -6.89 -30.41 61.26
C ASN A 765 -7.54 -31.48 62.17
N SER A 766 -8.12 -32.52 61.55
CA SER A 766 -7.84 -33.95 61.88
C SER A 766 -8.34 -34.92 60.78
N HIS A 767 -7.92 -36.19 60.82
CA HIS A 767 -8.24 -37.24 59.83
C HIS A 767 -9.42 -38.16 60.27
N ILE A 768 -10.26 -38.57 59.31
CA ILE A 768 -10.56 -39.96 58.85
C ILE A 768 -10.28 -41.13 59.84
N PRO A 769 -11.08 -42.23 59.97
CA PRO A 769 -12.28 -42.68 59.20
C PRO A 769 -13.52 -43.11 60.06
N GLY A 770 -14.58 -43.62 59.42
CA GLY A 770 -15.61 -44.48 60.06
C GLY A 770 -16.81 -44.88 59.17
N HIS A 771 -17.02 -46.17 58.92
CA HIS A 771 -18.21 -46.73 58.24
C HIS A 771 -19.38 -46.96 59.22
N TYR A 772 -20.64 -46.93 58.75
CA TYR A 772 -21.41 -48.16 58.44
C TYR A 772 -22.83 -47.91 57.87
N ASP A 773 -23.25 -48.89 57.07
CA ASP A 773 -24.42 -49.13 56.21
C ASP A 773 -25.83 -48.62 56.59
N LEU A 774 -26.69 -48.57 55.56
CA LEU A 774 -28.06 -49.09 55.62
C LEU A 774 -28.43 -49.80 54.30
N LEU A 775 -29.11 -50.96 54.40
CA LEU A 775 -29.52 -51.83 53.29
C LEU A 775 -31.05 -51.77 53.00
N PRO A 776 -31.54 -52.25 51.83
CA PRO A 776 -32.79 -51.77 51.23
C PRO A 776 -34.06 -52.60 51.49
N MET A 777 -35.22 -52.03 51.16
CA MET A 777 -36.48 -52.76 50.94
C MET A 777 -36.60 -53.31 49.50
N ARG A 778 -37.49 -54.29 49.28
CA ARG A 778 -37.56 -55.12 48.07
C ARG A 778 -38.99 -55.63 47.82
N HIS A 779 -39.33 -55.92 46.54
CA HIS A 779 -40.58 -56.54 46.02
C HIS A 779 -41.81 -55.62 45.92
N SER A 780 -42.79 -55.76 44.99
CA SER A 780 -42.95 -56.54 43.72
C SER A 780 -44.26 -56.03 42.99
N PRO A 781 -44.93 -56.73 42.03
CA PRO A 781 -44.53 -56.86 40.62
C PRO A 781 -45.69 -56.63 39.58
N THR A 782 -45.45 -57.02 38.32
CA THR A 782 -46.42 -57.40 37.24
C THR A 782 -47.43 -56.37 36.67
N HIS A 783 -47.31 -56.03 35.38
CA HIS A 783 -48.14 -56.62 34.29
C HIS A 783 -47.74 -56.16 32.85
N GLY A 784 -48.22 -56.91 31.85
CA GLY A 784 -48.33 -56.61 30.40
C GLY A 784 -49.34 -57.61 29.78
N PRO A 785 -49.44 -57.83 28.44
CA PRO A 785 -48.86 -57.10 27.29
C PRO A 785 -49.81 -56.86 26.06
N SER A 786 -49.40 -56.05 25.07
CA SER A 786 -49.86 -56.08 23.64
C SER A 786 -48.98 -55.15 22.79
N TRP A 787 -48.29 -55.52 21.69
CA TRP A 787 -48.70 -56.07 20.37
C TRP A 787 -49.35 -55.07 19.38
N ASP A 788 -48.53 -54.38 18.56
CA ASP A 788 -48.41 -54.47 17.08
C ASP A 788 -47.45 -53.35 16.55
N LYS A 789 -46.52 -53.61 15.60
CA LYS A 789 -46.62 -53.53 14.11
C LYS A 789 -47.14 -52.17 13.57
N GLN A 790 -46.56 -51.52 12.55
CA GLN A 790 -45.41 -51.75 11.64
C GLN A 790 -44.68 -50.39 11.48
N SER A 791 -43.41 -50.26 11.06
CA SER A 791 -42.75 -50.87 9.90
C SER A 791 -41.23 -50.96 10.09
#